data_AF-A0A7W5K137-F1
#
_entry.id   AF-A0A7W5K137-F1
#
_cell.length_a   1.000
_cell.length_b   1.000
_cell.length_c   1.000
_cell.angle_alpha   90.00
_cell.angle_beta   90.00
_cell.angle_gamma   90.00
#
_symmetry.space_group_name_H-M   'P 1'
#
loop_
_entity.id
_entity.type
_entity.pdbx_description
1 polymer ?
#
loop_
_entity_poly.entity_id
_entity_poly.type
_entity_poly.pdbx_seq_one_letter_code
_entity_poly.pdbx_strand_id
1 'polypeptide(L)'
;MINSLLRKVVGSKNDREVKRMGRQVDRVTALESELEALDDATLQARTADFRGRLEAGEPLDGLLPEAFATVREAGKRVMGMRHFDVQMVGGMTLHNGRIAEMKTGEGKTLVATLAVYLNALPGKGVHVVTVNDYLARRDAEWMRPLYEFLGLSVGIIFSGQTSEEKRAAYACDITYGTNNEFGFDYLRDNMAFSLEDKVQRGLHYAIVDEVDSILIDEARTPLIISGAVDENTELYRVVDRLAAHLVRGEVSEDADAPVEGDFILDEKHKQVEITETGHNKVEELMRGEGLLGEEESLYAAQNLNLLHHMHSALRARHLYHRDVDYIVADGQVVIVDEHTGRTMPGRRWSEGLHQAVEAKEGVTVQRESQTLASTTFQNYFRLYDKLAGMTGTADTEAFEFRQIYGLDVVVIPTNRPLVRRDLNDLVYLTAEEKFEAIIKDVQAETEAGRPVLVGTASIETSEYLANLMKQAGMTFNVLNAKQHQSEAEIIAQAGRPGAITIATNMAGRGTDIVLGGNWEAEAAKLDNPGPEQIERLKAEWQARHEAVLAAGGLHVVGSERHESRRIDNQLRGRAGRQGDPGSTRFFLSLEDSLMRLFGSDRVQRMMKALGLEHGEAIEHKMVSNAVERAQKKVESRNFDIRKQLLEYDDVANDQRRVIYEQRNEILAAEDVSDAVMGIREEVFDLAISDYVPPQSLPEQWDLAGLQDHLKAEFHLEAPVVQWAEEDERFHEEQLRERLQAMHRETYQAKVEEAGAELMRRFEKQVMLQVLDTRWKEHLQSMDHLRRGIHLRGYAQKNPKQEYKRESFELFQSLLANIKSDVTRILSHVQVRRPEEVEELERQRREALEREKASAASRHDEPAAAVGDTGNEAAVPPGADGRPVRREGPKVGRNDPCPCGSGKKYKQCCGKLS
;
A
#
# COMPACT_ATOMS: atom_id res chain seq x y z
N MET A 1 42.24 -9.78 -11.29
CA MET A 1 43.14 -10.58 -10.42
C MET A 1 43.67 -9.79 -9.21
N ILE A 2 44.11 -8.54 -9.33
CA ILE A 2 44.57 -7.73 -8.17
C ILE A 2 43.41 -7.47 -7.17
N ASN A 3 42.22 -7.08 -7.67
CA ASN A 3 41.03 -6.89 -6.82
C ASN A 3 40.57 -8.14 -6.06
N SER A 4 40.78 -9.35 -6.60
CA SER A 4 40.41 -10.60 -5.92
C SER A 4 41.42 -10.99 -4.84
N LEU A 5 42.71 -10.68 -5.04
CA LEU A 5 43.74 -10.90 -4.03
C LEU A 5 43.61 -9.91 -2.87
N LEU A 6 43.35 -8.62 -3.17
CA LEU A 6 43.07 -7.57 -2.18
C LEU A 6 41.78 -7.87 -1.38
N ARG A 7 40.71 -8.35 -2.02
CA ARG A 7 39.49 -8.82 -1.32
C ARG A 7 39.77 -9.97 -0.36
N LYS A 8 40.63 -10.93 -0.73
CA LYS A 8 40.98 -12.07 0.15
C LYS A 8 41.84 -11.66 1.36
N VAL A 9 42.68 -10.64 1.23
CA VAL A 9 43.61 -10.22 2.31
C VAL A 9 42.99 -9.18 3.24
N VAL A 10 42.22 -8.21 2.71
CA VAL A 10 41.64 -7.10 3.50
C VAL A 10 40.17 -7.35 3.88
N GLY A 11 39.52 -8.35 3.26
CA GLY A 11 38.09 -8.61 3.40
C GLY A 11 37.21 -7.56 2.71
N SER A 12 35.96 -7.92 2.45
CA SER A 12 34.92 -7.00 1.98
C SER A 12 34.46 -6.02 3.09
N LYS A 13 33.71 -4.96 2.73
CA LYS A 13 33.06 -4.09 3.73
C LYS A 13 32.20 -4.93 4.68
N ASN A 14 31.48 -5.91 4.14
CA ASN A 14 30.63 -6.82 4.89
C ASN A 14 31.44 -7.64 5.92
N ASP A 15 32.55 -8.25 5.51
CA ASP A 15 33.37 -9.09 6.41
C ASP A 15 33.91 -8.31 7.61
N ARG A 16 34.25 -7.03 7.40
CA ARG A 16 34.74 -6.16 8.48
C ARG A 16 33.63 -5.78 9.46
N GLU A 17 32.43 -5.50 8.95
CA GLU A 17 31.26 -5.19 9.78
C GLU A 17 30.87 -6.40 10.63
N VAL A 18 30.76 -7.60 10.03
CA VAL A 18 30.49 -8.84 10.77
C VAL A 18 31.56 -9.11 11.81
N LYS A 19 32.85 -8.95 11.47
CA LYS A 19 33.96 -9.13 12.42
C LYS A 19 33.93 -8.12 13.58
N ARG A 20 33.47 -6.88 13.35
CA ARG A 20 33.29 -5.87 14.41
C ARG A 20 32.20 -6.30 15.37
N MET A 21 31.06 -6.76 14.86
CA MET A 21 29.94 -7.25 15.67
C MET A 21 30.32 -8.53 16.43
N GLY A 22 31.14 -9.41 15.84
CA GLY A 22 31.63 -10.63 16.50
C GLY A 22 32.29 -10.35 17.86
N ARG A 23 33.01 -9.23 18.01
CA ARG A 23 33.58 -8.83 19.31
C ARG A 23 32.52 -8.51 20.37
N GLN A 24 31.37 -7.97 19.96
CA GLN A 24 30.25 -7.74 20.88
C GLN A 24 29.54 -9.06 21.20
N VAL A 25 29.47 -10.00 20.25
CA VAL A 25 28.95 -11.35 20.50
C VAL A 25 29.79 -12.05 21.58
N ASP A 26 31.12 -11.94 21.53
CA ASP A 26 32.00 -12.50 22.57
C ASP A 26 31.66 -11.91 23.96
N ARG A 27 31.35 -10.61 24.05
CA ARG A 27 30.93 -9.96 25.30
C ARG A 27 29.57 -10.45 25.78
N VAL A 28 28.60 -10.61 24.89
CA VAL A 28 27.28 -11.16 25.20
C VAL A 28 27.42 -12.59 25.74
N THR A 29 28.23 -13.42 25.09
CA THR A 29 28.47 -14.81 25.51
C THR A 29 29.20 -14.89 26.84
N ALA A 30 30.10 -13.95 27.16
CA ALA A 30 30.78 -13.92 28.45
C ALA A 30 29.83 -13.68 29.65
N LEU A 31 28.67 -13.06 29.42
CA LEU A 31 27.66 -12.82 30.46
C LEU A 31 26.73 -14.02 30.70
N GLU A 32 26.78 -15.04 29.84
CA GLU A 32 25.81 -16.14 29.85
C GLU A 32 25.82 -16.94 31.15
N SER A 33 27.00 -17.26 31.69
CA SER A 33 27.13 -18.01 32.95
C SER A 33 26.62 -17.25 34.17
N GLU A 34 26.71 -15.92 34.15
CA GLU A 34 26.19 -15.06 35.22
C GLU A 34 24.66 -15.04 35.19
N LEU A 35 24.09 -14.86 34.00
CA LEU A 35 22.64 -14.79 33.83
C LEU A 35 21.95 -16.15 34.03
N GLU A 36 22.60 -17.25 33.63
CA GLU A 36 22.10 -18.60 33.89
C GLU A 36 21.94 -18.89 35.39
N ALA A 37 22.76 -18.27 36.24
CA ALA A 37 22.68 -18.43 37.70
C ALA A 37 21.58 -17.59 38.37
N LEU A 38 20.98 -16.63 37.65
CA LEU A 38 19.92 -15.79 38.19
C LEU A 38 18.60 -16.54 38.29
N ASP A 39 17.77 -16.21 39.28
CA ASP A 39 16.37 -16.65 39.30
C ASP A 39 15.53 -15.82 38.31
N ASP A 40 14.31 -16.28 38.04
CA ASP A 40 13.44 -15.64 37.07
C ASP A 40 13.09 -14.21 37.51
N ALA A 41 12.75 -13.99 38.78
CA ALA A 41 12.40 -12.67 39.29
C ALA A 41 13.53 -11.64 39.09
N THR A 42 14.78 -12.03 39.33
CA THR A 42 15.94 -11.15 39.12
C THR A 42 16.17 -10.87 37.64
N LEU A 43 15.98 -11.87 36.77
CA LEU A 43 16.11 -11.69 35.32
C LEU A 43 15.06 -10.73 34.77
N GLN A 44 13.81 -10.82 35.25
CA GLN A 44 12.72 -9.91 34.89
C GLN A 44 12.97 -8.48 35.39
N ALA A 45 13.51 -8.33 36.61
CA ALA A 45 13.82 -7.04 37.20
C ALA A 45 14.85 -6.22 36.39
N ARG A 46 15.65 -6.87 35.54
CA ARG A 46 16.63 -6.18 34.68
C ARG A 46 15.99 -5.18 33.72
N THR A 47 14.75 -5.40 33.27
CA THR A 47 14.06 -4.42 32.39
C THR A 47 13.86 -3.08 33.12
N ALA A 48 13.48 -3.12 34.39
CA ALA A 48 13.32 -1.90 35.20
C ALA A 48 14.68 -1.23 35.47
N ASP A 49 15.74 -2.00 35.74
CA ASP A 49 17.11 -1.50 35.89
C ASP A 49 17.59 -0.77 34.62
N PHE A 50 17.41 -1.40 33.45
CA PHE A 50 17.79 -0.79 32.18
C PHE A 50 17.01 0.49 31.89
N ARG A 51 15.70 0.53 32.16
CA ARG A 51 14.90 1.75 32.04
C ARG A 51 15.43 2.86 32.96
N GLY A 52 15.73 2.55 34.22
CA GLY A 52 16.33 3.51 35.17
C GLY A 52 17.71 4.03 34.71
N ARG A 53 18.55 3.18 34.10
CA ARG A 53 19.84 3.58 33.54
C ARG A 53 19.70 4.50 32.32
N LEU A 54 18.71 4.25 31.45
CA LEU A 54 18.39 5.14 30.32
C LEU A 54 17.90 6.50 30.82
N GLU A 55 17.03 6.52 31.82
CA GLU A 55 16.56 7.76 32.47
C GLU A 55 17.71 8.54 33.14
N ALA A 56 18.71 7.82 33.67
CA ALA A 56 19.94 8.41 34.22
C ALA A 56 20.94 8.90 33.13
N GLY A 57 20.63 8.72 31.85
CA GLY A 57 21.41 9.26 30.73
C GLY A 57 22.41 8.30 30.08
N GLU A 58 22.38 7.00 30.42
CA GLU A 58 23.18 6.01 29.68
C GLU A 58 22.67 5.85 28.24
N PRO A 59 23.54 5.87 27.21
CA PRO A 59 23.09 5.67 25.83
C PRO A 59 22.59 4.24 25.60
N LEU A 60 21.59 4.09 24.72
CA LEU A 60 20.99 2.79 24.41
C LEU A 60 22.00 1.73 23.95
N ASP A 61 22.98 2.14 23.13
CA ASP A 61 24.07 1.28 22.65
C ASP A 61 24.95 0.74 23.78
N GLY A 62 25.03 1.45 24.91
CA GLY A 62 25.78 1.02 26.10
C GLY A 62 25.20 -0.24 26.73
N LEU A 63 23.86 -0.37 26.69
CA LEU A 63 23.11 -1.49 27.26
C LEU A 63 23.12 -2.74 26.37
N LEU A 64 23.52 -2.62 25.10
CA LEU A 64 23.35 -3.67 24.10
C LEU A 64 23.87 -5.05 24.54
N PRO A 65 25.12 -5.20 25.05
CA PRO A 65 25.61 -6.52 25.43
C PRO A 65 24.79 -7.17 26.56
N GLU A 66 24.42 -6.37 27.56
CA GLU A 66 23.67 -6.83 28.72
C GLU A 66 22.22 -7.17 28.37
N ALA A 67 21.56 -6.33 27.57
CA ALA A 67 20.20 -6.53 27.10
C ALA A 67 20.09 -7.76 26.19
N PHE A 68 21.03 -7.95 25.26
CA PHE A 68 21.04 -9.11 24.36
C PHE A 68 21.29 -10.41 25.12
N ALA A 69 22.15 -10.37 26.16
CA ALA A 69 22.38 -11.52 27.02
C ALA A 69 21.12 -11.87 27.84
N THR A 70 20.40 -10.87 28.37
CA THR A 70 19.10 -11.06 29.05
C THR A 70 18.09 -11.74 28.14
N VAL A 71 17.93 -11.25 26.90
CA VAL A 71 16.98 -11.81 25.93
C VAL A 71 17.35 -13.23 25.54
N ARG A 72 18.65 -13.52 25.34
CA ARG A 72 19.14 -14.88 25.06
C ARG A 72 18.76 -15.85 26.17
N GLU A 73 19.02 -15.48 27.42
CA GLU A 73 18.74 -16.34 28.56
C GLU A 73 17.23 -16.53 28.77
N ALA A 74 16.44 -15.46 28.64
CA ALA A 74 14.98 -15.56 28.68
C ALA A 74 14.43 -16.43 27.54
N GLY A 75 14.97 -16.35 26.33
CA GLY A 75 14.60 -17.21 25.20
C GLY A 75 14.89 -18.69 25.48
N LYS A 76 16.02 -18.99 26.13
CA LYS A 76 16.38 -20.35 26.56
C LYS A 76 15.39 -20.88 27.62
N ARG A 77 14.99 -20.06 28.61
CA ARG A 77 14.08 -20.46 29.69
C ARG A 77 12.63 -20.64 29.24
N VAL A 78 12.12 -19.64 28.52
CA VAL A 78 10.69 -19.55 28.18
C VAL A 78 10.37 -20.34 26.92
N MET A 79 11.25 -20.28 25.92
CA MET A 79 10.99 -20.86 24.60
C MET A 79 11.81 -22.12 24.33
N GLY A 80 12.79 -22.45 25.17
CA GLY A 80 13.75 -23.52 24.90
C GLY A 80 14.70 -23.20 23.74
N MET A 81 14.79 -21.93 23.33
CA MET A 81 15.54 -21.51 22.14
C MET A 81 16.66 -20.54 22.54
N ARG A 82 17.91 -21.01 22.46
CA ARG A 82 19.09 -20.17 22.65
C ARG A 82 19.48 -19.51 21.34
N HIS A 83 19.57 -18.18 21.31
CA HIS A 83 20.06 -17.46 20.13
C HIS A 83 21.49 -17.84 19.74
N PHE A 84 21.69 -18.22 18.47
CA PHE A 84 23.00 -18.46 17.88
C PHE A 84 23.83 -17.18 17.75
N ASP A 85 25.14 -17.33 17.58
CA ASP A 85 26.04 -16.18 17.45
C ASP A 85 25.77 -15.38 16.17
N VAL A 86 25.41 -16.05 15.07
CA VAL A 86 24.97 -15.38 13.84
C VAL A 86 23.66 -14.60 14.02
N GLN A 87 22.78 -15.08 14.91
CA GLN A 87 21.53 -14.38 15.24
C GLN A 87 21.81 -13.12 16.07
N MET A 88 22.83 -13.13 16.92
CA MET A 88 23.29 -11.92 17.62
C MET A 88 23.80 -10.85 16.65
N VAL A 89 24.59 -11.23 15.65
CA VAL A 89 25.02 -10.30 14.58
C VAL A 89 23.81 -9.75 13.82
N GLY A 90 22.81 -10.60 13.54
CA GLY A 90 21.53 -10.17 12.96
C GLY A 90 20.80 -9.14 13.81
N GLY A 91 20.63 -9.39 15.11
CA GLY A 91 19.97 -8.46 16.04
C GLY A 91 20.72 -7.14 16.17
N MET A 92 22.05 -7.16 16.20
CA MET A 92 22.87 -5.95 16.21
C MET A 92 22.72 -5.17 14.90
N THR A 93 22.63 -5.87 13.77
CA THR A 93 22.41 -5.25 12.46
C THR A 93 21.07 -4.52 12.43
N LEU A 94 20.00 -5.17 12.90
CA LEU A 94 18.68 -4.56 13.01
C LEU A 94 18.71 -3.32 13.91
N HIS A 95 19.28 -3.43 15.11
CA HIS A 95 19.36 -2.32 16.05
C HIS A 95 20.10 -1.10 15.48
N ASN A 96 21.12 -1.32 14.64
CA ASN A 96 21.89 -0.28 13.95
C ASN A 96 21.15 0.39 12.77
N GLY A 97 19.86 0.10 12.54
CA GLY A 97 19.09 0.69 11.45
C GLY A 97 19.52 0.19 10.07
N ARG A 98 19.76 -1.11 9.94
CA ARG A 98 20.26 -1.75 8.71
C ARG A 98 19.44 -2.97 8.33
N ILE A 99 19.68 -3.49 7.14
CA ILE A 99 19.05 -4.72 6.67
C ILE A 99 19.94 -5.93 7.00
N ALA A 100 19.40 -6.87 7.78
CA ALA A 100 20.03 -8.15 8.05
C ALA A 100 19.60 -9.16 6.97
N GLU A 101 20.51 -9.50 6.05
CA GLU A 101 20.28 -10.61 5.13
C GLU A 101 20.62 -11.94 5.83
N MET A 102 19.60 -12.72 6.17
CA MET A 102 19.69 -14.02 6.82
C MET A 102 18.89 -15.04 6.03
N LYS A 103 19.55 -16.15 5.63
CA LYS A 103 18.91 -17.19 4.83
C LYS A 103 17.70 -17.80 5.56
N THR A 104 16.75 -18.32 4.79
CA THR A 104 15.52 -18.90 5.36
C THR A 104 15.85 -20.08 6.27
N GLY A 105 15.19 -20.16 7.43
CA GLY A 105 15.51 -21.15 8.47
C GLY A 105 16.64 -20.75 9.44
N GLU A 106 17.21 -19.55 9.34
CA GLU A 106 18.15 -19.02 10.35
C GLU A 106 17.44 -18.38 11.56
N GLY A 107 16.10 -18.42 11.63
CA GLY A 107 15.31 -17.93 12.77
C GLY A 107 15.10 -16.41 12.79
N LYS A 108 14.72 -15.81 11.66
CA LYS A 108 14.50 -14.35 11.51
C LYS A 108 13.55 -13.76 12.57
N THR A 109 12.42 -14.40 12.83
CA THR A 109 11.48 -13.96 13.87
C THR A 109 12.13 -13.90 15.26
N LEU A 110 12.92 -14.91 15.63
CA LEU A 110 13.65 -14.93 16.90
C LEU A 110 14.77 -13.88 16.93
N VAL A 111 15.45 -13.61 15.82
CA VAL A 111 16.50 -12.57 15.70
C VAL A 111 15.93 -11.19 16.00
N ALA A 112 14.73 -10.88 15.51
CA ALA A 112 14.10 -9.57 15.72
C ALA A 112 13.92 -9.26 17.21
N THR A 113 13.62 -10.26 18.05
CA THR A 113 13.38 -10.07 19.50
C THR A 113 14.51 -9.33 20.22
N LEU A 114 15.76 -9.54 19.80
CA LEU A 114 16.94 -8.88 20.37
C LEU A 114 16.88 -7.36 20.16
N ALA A 115 16.62 -6.95 18.92
CA ALA A 115 16.53 -5.55 18.55
C ALA A 115 15.23 -4.91 19.04
N VAL A 116 14.12 -5.65 19.01
CA VAL A 116 12.82 -5.20 19.52
C VAL A 116 12.92 -4.89 21.01
N TYR A 117 13.42 -5.83 21.82
CA TYR A 117 13.54 -5.63 23.27
C TYR A 117 14.37 -4.40 23.61
N LEU A 118 15.59 -4.29 23.04
CA LEU A 118 16.48 -3.15 23.30
C LEU A 118 15.81 -1.82 22.93
N ASN A 119 15.16 -1.74 21.77
CA ASN A 119 14.53 -0.50 21.31
C ASN A 119 13.16 -0.22 21.93
N ALA A 120 12.56 -1.18 22.64
CA ALA A 120 11.34 -0.99 23.40
C ALA A 120 11.61 -0.41 24.81
N LEU A 121 12.84 -0.51 25.32
CA LEU A 121 13.21 0.02 26.63
C LEU A 121 12.86 1.50 26.84
N PRO A 122 13.04 2.42 25.86
CA PRO A 122 12.64 3.82 26.01
C PRO A 122 11.14 4.09 26.13
N GLY A 123 10.26 3.08 25.95
CA GLY A 123 8.81 3.23 26.07
C GLY A 123 8.15 4.03 24.94
N LYS A 124 8.87 4.33 23.86
CA LYS A 124 8.36 5.07 22.69
C LYS A 124 7.68 4.18 21.65
N GLY A 125 7.87 2.87 21.75
CA GLY A 125 7.27 1.90 20.85
C GLY A 125 8.16 1.33 19.77
N VAL A 126 7.88 0.07 19.41
CA VAL A 126 8.50 -0.61 18.27
C VAL A 126 7.42 -1.23 17.39
N HIS A 127 7.44 -0.90 16.10
CA HIS A 127 6.57 -1.51 15.10
C HIS A 127 7.29 -2.66 14.39
N VAL A 128 6.71 -3.86 14.42
CA VAL A 128 7.19 -5.02 13.68
C VAL A 128 6.23 -5.28 12.52
N VAL A 129 6.73 -5.04 11.31
CA VAL A 129 5.93 -5.10 10.10
C VAL A 129 6.12 -6.45 9.41
N THR A 130 5.01 -7.10 9.08
CA THR A 130 4.98 -8.37 8.35
C THR A 130 4.16 -8.23 7.07
N VAL A 131 4.18 -9.27 6.23
CA VAL A 131 3.52 -9.25 4.90
C VAL A 131 2.01 -9.43 4.98
N ASN A 132 1.49 -10.05 6.04
CA ASN A 132 0.05 -10.29 6.20
C ASN A 132 -0.36 -10.46 7.68
N ASP A 133 -1.66 -10.29 7.94
CA ASP A 133 -2.23 -10.31 9.29
C ASP A 133 -2.03 -11.66 10.01
N TYR A 134 -1.98 -12.77 9.26
CA TYR A 134 -1.71 -14.09 9.83
C TYR A 134 -0.30 -14.17 10.42
N LEU A 135 0.71 -13.69 9.69
CA LEU A 135 2.09 -13.66 10.17
C LEU A 135 2.26 -12.68 11.33
N ALA A 136 1.64 -11.49 11.25
CA ALA A 136 1.65 -10.52 12.35
C ALA A 136 1.11 -11.15 13.64
N ARG A 137 -0.06 -11.80 13.57
CA ARG A 137 -0.68 -12.46 14.72
C ARG A 137 0.14 -13.62 15.22
N ARG A 138 0.59 -14.51 14.33
CA ARG A 138 1.38 -15.69 14.69
C ARG A 138 2.68 -15.29 15.38
N ASP A 139 3.43 -14.35 14.82
CA ASP A 139 4.74 -13.97 15.34
C ASP A 139 4.62 -13.20 16.65
N ALA A 140 3.60 -12.34 16.77
CA ALA A 140 3.28 -11.68 18.03
C ALA A 140 2.97 -12.71 19.12
N GLU A 141 2.05 -13.64 18.89
CA GLU A 141 1.67 -14.65 19.89
C GLU A 141 2.81 -15.64 20.19
N TRP A 142 3.62 -15.99 19.19
CA TRP A 142 4.75 -16.89 19.38
C TRP A 142 5.86 -16.25 20.23
N MET A 143 6.13 -14.95 20.05
CA MET A 143 7.15 -14.22 20.82
C MET A 143 6.60 -13.57 22.10
N ARG A 144 5.27 -13.48 22.27
CA ARG A 144 4.61 -12.88 23.44
C ARG A 144 5.13 -13.44 24.78
N PRO A 145 5.29 -14.75 24.99
CA PRO A 145 5.81 -15.29 26.25
C PRO A 145 7.18 -14.72 26.63
N LEU A 146 8.07 -14.51 25.65
CA LEU A 146 9.39 -13.92 25.88
C LEU A 146 9.28 -12.45 26.29
N TYR A 147 8.49 -11.66 25.58
CA TYR A 147 8.33 -10.24 25.86
C TYR A 147 7.63 -9.99 27.19
N GLU A 148 6.53 -10.71 27.47
CA GLU A 148 5.76 -10.57 28.71
C GLU A 148 6.56 -11.08 29.91
N PHE A 149 7.35 -12.15 29.75
CA PHE A 149 8.30 -12.58 30.77
C PHE A 149 9.26 -11.43 31.12
N LEU A 150 9.79 -10.72 30.12
CA LEU A 150 10.67 -9.57 30.34
C LEU A 150 9.93 -8.26 30.70
N GLY A 151 8.62 -8.31 30.95
CA GLY A 151 7.82 -7.15 31.38
C GLY A 151 7.46 -6.16 30.27
N LEU A 152 7.48 -6.58 29.00
CA LEU A 152 7.04 -5.78 27.86
C LEU A 152 5.65 -6.22 27.37
N SER A 153 4.84 -5.24 26.97
CA SER A 153 3.51 -5.45 26.41
C SER A 153 3.53 -5.59 24.87
N VAL A 154 2.66 -6.45 24.34
CA VAL A 154 2.59 -6.76 22.90
C VAL A 154 1.17 -6.56 22.36
N GLY A 155 1.04 -5.64 21.41
CA GLY A 155 -0.17 -5.34 20.65
C GLY A 155 -0.13 -5.89 19.22
N ILE A 156 -1.30 -6.13 18.64
CA ILE A 156 -1.45 -6.65 17.27
C ILE A 156 -2.49 -5.79 16.55
N ILE A 157 -2.14 -5.29 15.38
CA ILE A 157 -3.06 -4.62 14.47
C ILE A 157 -3.42 -5.49 13.27
N PHE A 158 -4.70 -5.49 12.88
CA PHE A 158 -5.24 -6.21 11.73
C PHE A 158 -6.50 -5.51 11.18
N SER A 159 -6.91 -5.87 9.96
CA SER A 159 -8.08 -5.26 9.31
C SER A 159 -9.39 -5.53 10.07
N GLY A 160 -10.30 -4.55 10.07
CA GLY A 160 -11.61 -4.65 10.74
C GLY A 160 -11.63 -4.37 12.25
N GLN A 161 -10.49 -4.02 12.85
CA GLN A 161 -10.44 -3.58 14.25
C GLN A 161 -11.06 -2.18 14.45
N THR A 162 -11.67 -1.98 15.61
CA THR A 162 -12.14 -0.67 16.05
C THR A 162 -10.99 0.27 16.40
N SER A 163 -11.23 1.58 16.35
CA SER A 163 -10.21 2.58 16.72
C SER A 163 -9.73 2.43 18.17
N GLU A 164 -10.59 1.99 19.08
CA GLU A 164 -10.22 1.75 20.49
C GLU A 164 -9.25 0.57 20.63
N GLU A 165 -9.54 -0.55 19.97
CA GLU A 165 -8.64 -1.72 19.93
C GLU A 165 -7.28 -1.36 19.32
N LYS A 166 -7.28 -0.57 18.23
CA LYS A 166 -6.04 -0.10 17.61
C LYS A 166 -5.24 0.79 18.54
N ARG A 167 -5.88 1.75 19.20
CA ARG A 167 -5.20 2.65 20.15
C ARG A 167 -4.56 1.87 21.30
N ALA A 168 -5.27 0.86 21.84
CA ALA A 168 -4.71 -0.04 22.84
C ALA A 168 -3.49 -0.83 22.31
N ALA A 169 -3.55 -1.33 21.07
CA ALA A 169 -2.45 -2.06 20.45
C ALA A 169 -1.21 -1.18 20.16
N TYR A 170 -1.41 0.07 19.73
CA TYR A 170 -0.32 1.04 19.53
C TYR A 170 0.27 1.56 20.85
N ALA A 171 -0.48 1.52 21.95
CA ALA A 171 0.00 1.91 23.28
C ALA A 171 0.98 0.89 23.90
N CYS A 172 0.94 -0.38 23.48
CA CYS A 172 1.88 -1.41 23.93
C CYS A 172 3.35 -1.05 23.64
N ASP A 173 4.31 -1.68 24.30
CA ASP A 173 5.74 -1.45 24.02
C ASP A 173 6.12 -1.90 22.59
N ILE A 174 5.43 -2.95 22.11
CA ILE A 174 5.67 -3.58 20.81
C ILE A 174 4.32 -3.73 20.09
N THR A 175 4.28 -3.38 18.80
CA THR A 175 3.08 -3.51 17.97
C THR A 175 3.42 -4.28 16.69
N TYR A 176 2.79 -5.44 16.48
CA TYR A 176 2.89 -6.21 15.24
C TYR A 176 1.76 -5.84 14.29
N GLY A 177 2.05 -5.75 13.00
CA GLY A 177 1.05 -5.42 11.99
C GLY A 177 1.54 -5.61 10.57
N THR A 178 0.73 -5.19 9.60
CA THR A 178 1.10 -5.14 8.19
C THR A 178 1.41 -3.71 7.76
N ASN A 179 2.20 -3.58 6.71
CA ASN A 179 2.51 -2.30 6.08
C ASN A 179 1.23 -1.53 5.69
N ASN A 180 0.21 -2.23 5.19
CA ASN A 180 -1.08 -1.63 4.86
C ASN A 180 -1.76 -1.05 6.10
N GLU A 181 -1.92 -1.81 7.17
CA GLU A 181 -2.59 -1.33 8.39
C GLU A 181 -1.85 -0.12 8.99
N PHE A 182 -0.52 -0.20 9.12
CA PHE A 182 0.29 0.91 9.62
C PHE A 182 0.17 2.17 8.73
N GLY A 183 0.22 2.00 7.40
CA GLY A 183 0.15 3.12 6.47
C GLY A 183 -1.24 3.74 6.39
N PHE A 184 -2.32 2.94 6.40
CA PHE A 184 -3.69 3.46 6.41
C PHE A 184 -4.06 4.09 7.76
N ASP A 185 -3.59 3.56 8.88
CA ASP A 185 -3.76 4.20 10.19
C ASP A 185 -3.06 5.56 10.24
N TYR A 186 -1.86 5.68 9.66
CA TYR A 186 -1.21 6.98 9.49
C TYR A 186 -2.04 7.95 8.65
N LEU A 187 -2.58 7.51 7.51
CA LEU A 187 -3.44 8.36 6.69
C LEU A 187 -4.73 8.75 7.42
N ARG A 188 -5.36 7.82 8.16
CA ARG A 188 -6.57 8.05 8.98
C ARG A 188 -6.32 9.03 10.12
N ASP A 189 -5.19 8.92 10.81
CA ASP A 189 -4.80 9.84 11.88
C ASP A 189 -4.61 11.28 11.37
N ASN A 190 -4.12 11.45 10.14
CA ASN A 190 -4.01 12.76 9.51
C ASN A 190 -5.35 13.29 8.97
N MET A 191 -6.43 12.51 9.07
CA MET A 191 -7.82 12.93 8.84
C MET A 191 -8.67 12.94 10.13
N ALA A 192 -8.05 12.71 11.30
CA ALA A 192 -8.73 12.69 12.60
C ALA A 192 -9.26 14.09 12.98
N PHE A 193 -10.41 14.15 13.66
CA PHE A 193 -11.04 15.43 14.05
C PHE A 193 -10.56 15.95 15.40
N SER A 194 -10.17 15.04 16.28
CA SER A 194 -9.59 15.31 17.58
C SER A 194 -8.28 14.54 17.74
N LEU A 195 -7.47 14.92 18.73
CA LEU A 195 -6.32 14.12 19.12
C LEU A 195 -6.73 12.74 19.65
N GLU A 196 -7.89 12.66 20.29
CA GLU A 196 -8.42 11.41 20.84
C GLU A 196 -8.77 10.40 19.74
N ASP A 197 -9.21 10.86 18.57
CA ASP A 197 -9.54 10.00 17.43
C ASP A 197 -8.32 9.34 16.79
N LYS A 198 -7.11 9.81 17.09
CA LYS A 198 -5.88 9.19 16.59
C LYS A 198 -5.62 7.85 17.27
N VAL A 199 -5.09 6.91 16.49
CA VAL A 199 -4.77 5.56 16.97
C VAL A 199 -3.27 5.35 17.12
N GLN A 200 -2.45 5.93 16.25
CA GLN A 200 -0.99 5.82 16.34
C GLN A 200 -0.41 6.80 17.36
N ARG A 201 0.77 6.45 17.84
CA ARG A 201 1.69 7.35 18.55
C ARG A 201 2.87 7.72 17.63
N GLY A 202 3.90 8.37 18.17
CA GLY A 202 5.11 8.72 17.42
C GLY A 202 5.78 7.52 16.71
N LEU A 203 6.29 7.75 15.50
CA LEU A 203 6.94 6.74 14.66
C LEU A 203 8.41 6.57 15.05
N HIS A 204 8.67 5.80 16.10
CA HIS A 204 10.02 5.68 16.67
C HIS A 204 10.91 4.67 15.94
N TYR A 205 10.56 3.39 15.95
CA TYR A 205 11.38 2.34 15.34
C TYR A 205 10.51 1.31 14.61
N ALA A 206 10.85 1.03 13.34
CA ALA A 206 10.25 -0.03 12.55
C ALA A 206 11.27 -1.11 12.17
N ILE A 207 10.90 -2.37 12.39
CA ILE A 207 11.58 -3.53 11.79
C ILE A 207 10.64 -4.15 10.77
N VAL A 208 11.07 -4.12 9.50
CA VAL A 208 10.31 -4.71 8.39
C VAL A 208 10.81 -6.13 8.14
N ASP A 209 9.99 -7.13 8.47
CA ASP A 209 10.23 -8.50 8.02
C ASP A 209 9.92 -8.61 6.53
N GLU A 210 10.68 -9.45 5.83
CA GLU A 210 10.58 -9.61 4.38
C GLU A 210 10.68 -8.26 3.65
N VAL A 211 11.66 -7.44 4.08
CA VAL A 211 11.86 -6.04 3.66
C VAL A 211 11.93 -5.85 2.16
N ASP A 212 12.44 -6.84 1.44
CA ASP A 212 12.51 -6.84 -0.01
C ASP A 212 11.15 -6.96 -0.69
N SER A 213 10.18 -7.64 -0.08
CA SER A 213 8.83 -7.60 -0.64
C SER A 213 8.08 -6.35 -0.28
N ILE A 214 8.17 -5.89 0.96
CA ILE A 214 7.40 -4.73 1.39
C ILE A 214 7.95 -3.43 0.74
N LEU A 215 9.25 -3.22 0.79
CA LEU A 215 9.88 -1.96 0.35
C LEU A 215 10.28 -1.95 -1.13
N ILE A 216 10.18 -3.08 -1.85
CA ILE A 216 10.51 -3.15 -3.29
C ILE A 216 9.31 -3.67 -4.11
N ASP A 217 8.75 -4.83 -3.76
CA ASP A 217 7.66 -5.44 -4.55
C ASP A 217 6.32 -4.72 -4.35
N GLU A 218 5.95 -4.40 -3.12
CA GLU A 218 4.67 -3.73 -2.77
C GLU A 218 4.75 -2.21 -2.90
N ALA A 219 5.97 -1.65 -2.82
CA ALA A 219 6.26 -0.24 -3.03
C ALA A 219 6.04 0.26 -4.48
N ARG A 220 5.41 -0.55 -5.33
CA ARG A 220 4.97 -0.19 -6.70
C ARG A 220 3.66 0.59 -6.72
N THR A 221 2.81 0.42 -5.71
CA THR A 221 1.50 1.07 -5.61
C THR A 221 1.44 1.94 -4.37
N PRO A 222 1.01 3.20 -4.47
CA PRO A 222 0.82 4.06 -3.30
C PRO A 222 -0.40 3.62 -2.49
N LEU A 223 -0.41 4.00 -1.21
CA LEU A 223 -1.60 3.95 -0.36
C LEU A 223 -2.46 5.17 -0.67
N ILE A 224 -3.74 4.94 -0.94
CA ILE A 224 -4.71 5.98 -1.30
C ILE A 224 -6.00 5.71 -0.54
N ILE A 225 -6.50 6.72 0.17
CA ILE A 225 -7.86 6.76 0.69
C ILE A 225 -8.68 7.65 -0.23
N SER A 226 -9.75 7.08 -0.79
CA SER A 226 -10.66 7.79 -1.68
C SER A 226 -12.02 8.00 -1.03
N GLY A 227 -12.59 9.18 -1.21
CA GLY A 227 -13.92 9.57 -0.75
C GLY A 227 -14.84 9.86 -1.93
N ALA A 228 -16.15 9.77 -1.72
CA ALA A 228 -17.11 10.22 -2.72
C ALA A 228 -17.17 11.76 -2.70
N VAL A 229 -17.09 12.39 -3.87
CA VAL A 229 -17.30 13.83 -4.00
C VAL A 229 -18.79 14.11 -4.14
N ASP A 230 -19.28 15.19 -3.52
CA ASP A 230 -20.55 15.81 -3.88
C ASP A 230 -20.39 16.58 -5.21
N GLU A 231 -20.12 15.86 -6.28
CA GLU A 231 -20.11 16.43 -7.64
C GLU A 231 -21.50 16.37 -8.26
N ASN A 232 -21.78 17.36 -9.11
CA ASN A 232 -23.02 17.42 -9.88
C ASN A 232 -22.98 16.35 -10.98
N THR A 233 -23.47 15.14 -10.67
CA THR A 233 -23.59 14.02 -11.62
C THR A 233 -24.36 14.39 -12.90
N GLU A 234 -25.16 15.46 -12.88
CA GLU A 234 -25.82 15.98 -14.08
C GLU A 234 -24.83 16.59 -15.08
N LEU A 235 -23.69 17.14 -14.64
CA LEU A 235 -22.69 17.72 -15.52
C LEU A 235 -22.20 16.70 -16.56
N TYR A 236 -21.99 15.45 -16.15
CA TYR A 236 -21.63 14.35 -17.04
C TYR A 236 -22.63 14.13 -18.17
N ARG A 237 -23.93 14.27 -17.88
CA ARG A 237 -25.00 14.15 -18.87
C ARG A 237 -25.06 15.36 -19.78
N VAL A 238 -24.82 16.56 -19.25
CA VAL A 238 -24.75 17.78 -20.08
C VAL A 238 -23.57 17.67 -21.05
N VAL A 239 -22.38 17.31 -20.56
CA VAL A 239 -21.16 17.21 -21.37
C VAL A 239 -21.25 16.10 -22.41
N ASP A 240 -21.84 14.92 -22.11
CA ASP A 240 -22.07 13.88 -23.14
C ASP A 240 -23.00 14.37 -24.27
N ARG A 241 -24.05 15.13 -23.92
CA ARG A 241 -24.93 15.76 -24.93
C ARG A 241 -24.17 16.77 -25.79
N LEU A 242 -23.29 17.56 -25.19
CA LEU A 242 -22.46 18.51 -25.93
C LEU A 242 -21.46 17.79 -26.86
N ALA A 243 -20.79 16.76 -26.35
CA ALA A 243 -19.82 15.95 -27.11
C ALA A 243 -20.44 15.32 -28.37
N ALA A 244 -21.75 15.05 -28.38
CA ALA A 244 -22.46 14.54 -29.55
C ALA A 244 -22.49 15.50 -30.77
N HIS A 245 -22.24 16.80 -30.56
CA HIS A 245 -22.23 17.82 -31.61
C HIS A 245 -20.86 18.01 -32.28
N LEU A 246 -19.82 17.35 -31.75
CA LEU A 246 -18.47 17.40 -32.30
C LEU A 246 -18.29 16.36 -33.41
N VAL A 247 -17.56 16.74 -34.45
CA VAL A 247 -17.34 15.94 -35.65
C VAL A 247 -15.91 15.41 -35.65
N ARG A 248 -15.76 14.09 -35.82
CA ARG A 248 -14.45 13.44 -35.98
C ARG A 248 -13.77 13.94 -37.25
N GLY A 249 -12.51 14.35 -37.15
CA GLY A 249 -11.66 14.67 -38.28
C GLY A 249 -10.88 13.48 -38.82
N GLU A 250 -10.51 13.56 -40.09
CA GLU A 250 -9.68 12.56 -40.78
C GLU A 250 -8.21 13.03 -40.84
N VAL A 251 -7.28 12.15 -40.50
CA VAL A 251 -5.84 12.44 -40.57
C VAL A 251 -5.36 12.11 -41.98
N SER A 252 -4.95 13.12 -42.73
CA SER A 252 -4.32 12.95 -44.05
C SER A 252 -2.89 12.39 -43.92
N GLU A 253 -2.40 11.65 -44.92
CA GLU A 253 -1.01 11.17 -44.98
C GLU A 253 0.00 12.31 -45.22
N ASP A 254 -0.47 13.50 -45.63
CA ASP A 254 0.34 14.71 -45.81
C ASP A 254 0.45 15.52 -44.50
N ALA A 255 1.68 15.72 -44.01
CA ALA A 255 1.96 16.40 -42.73
C ALA A 255 1.62 17.91 -42.72
N ASP A 256 1.44 18.52 -43.89
CA ASP A 256 1.13 19.96 -44.04
C ASP A 256 -0.36 20.21 -44.39
N ALA A 257 -1.20 19.17 -44.44
CA ALA A 257 -2.63 19.32 -44.71
C ALA A 257 -3.38 19.73 -43.42
N PRO A 258 -4.24 20.76 -43.45
CA PRO A 258 -5.04 21.14 -42.29
C PRO A 258 -6.00 20.00 -41.93
N VAL A 259 -6.03 19.62 -40.65
CA VAL A 259 -6.94 18.59 -40.15
C VAL A 259 -8.36 19.16 -40.20
N GLU A 260 -9.21 18.63 -41.08
CA GLU A 260 -10.63 18.97 -41.11
C GLU A 260 -11.39 18.16 -40.06
N GLY A 261 -11.94 18.84 -39.04
CA GLY A 261 -12.75 18.23 -37.97
C GLY A 261 -12.58 18.89 -36.60
N ASP A 262 -13.37 18.47 -35.62
CA ASP A 262 -13.33 18.98 -34.25
C ASP A 262 -12.38 18.18 -33.33
N PHE A 263 -12.14 16.90 -33.63
CA PHE A 263 -11.21 16.06 -32.86
C PHE A 263 -10.67 14.88 -33.68
N ILE A 264 -9.52 14.34 -33.26
CA ILE A 264 -8.80 13.21 -33.86
C ILE A 264 -8.77 12.05 -32.85
N LEU A 265 -8.75 10.81 -33.36
CA LEU A 265 -8.60 9.60 -32.55
C LEU A 265 -7.24 8.94 -32.80
N ASP A 266 -6.53 8.61 -31.73
CA ASP A 266 -5.46 7.63 -31.74
C ASP A 266 -6.00 6.31 -31.18
N GLU A 267 -6.48 5.44 -32.07
CA GLU A 267 -7.05 4.14 -31.70
C GLU A 267 -5.99 3.19 -31.11
N LYS A 268 -4.72 3.36 -31.47
CA LYS A 268 -3.62 2.51 -30.98
C LYS A 268 -3.31 2.79 -29.51
N HIS A 269 -3.36 4.06 -29.10
CA HIS A 269 -3.14 4.46 -27.71
C HIS A 269 -4.44 4.74 -26.94
N LYS A 270 -5.61 4.55 -27.57
CA LYS A 270 -6.93 4.90 -27.03
C LYS A 270 -7.00 6.34 -26.50
N GLN A 271 -6.54 7.30 -27.31
CA GLN A 271 -6.54 8.74 -26.98
C GLN A 271 -7.38 9.56 -27.96
N VAL A 272 -7.86 10.71 -27.49
CA VAL A 272 -8.58 11.72 -28.27
C VAL A 272 -7.85 13.05 -28.17
N GLU A 273 -7.60 13.68 -29.31
CA GLU A 273 -7.00 15.01 -29.40
C GLU A 273 -8.02 15.98 -30.01
N ILE A 274 -8.30 17.09 -29.32
CA ILE A 274 -9.25 18.11 -29.80
C ILE A 274 -8.45 19.10 -30.67
N THR A 275 -8.93 19.36 -31.90
CA THR A 275 -8.27 20.30 -32.81
C THR A 275 -8.53 21.76 -32.37
N GLU A 276 -7.77 22.73 -32.89
CA GLU A 276 -8.02 24.15 -32.58
C GLU A 276 -9.45 24.59 -32.95
N THR A 277 -9.97 24.10 -34.08
CA THR A 277 -11.35 24.33 -34.53
C THR A 277 -12.37 23.70 -33.58
N GLY A 278 -12.11 22.47 -33.13
CA GLY A 278 -12.96 21.81 -32.13
C GLY A 278 -12.93 22.49 -30.78
N HIS A 279 -11.78 23.05 -30.39
CA HIS A 279 -11.65 23.77 -29.12
C HIS A 279 -12.55 25.00 -29.07
N ASN A 280 -12.53 25.82 -30.13
CA ASN A 280 -13.43 26.99 -30.26
C ASN A 280 -14.90 26.57 -30.20
N LYS A 281 -15.25 25.46 -30.86
CA LYS A 281 -16.62 24.93 -30.87
C LYS A 281 -17.05 24.39 -29.50
N VAL A 282 -16.15 23.75 -28.75
CA VAL A 282 -16.41 23.32 -27.37
C VAL A 282 -16.66 24.52 -26.47
N GLU A 283 -15.84 25.58 -26.55
CA GLU A 283 -16.05 26.81 -25.79
C GLU A 283 -17.41 27.45 -26.10
N GLU A 284 -17.79 27.53 -27.38
CA GLU A 284 -19.09 28.07 -27.79
C GLU A 284 -20.27 27.25 -27.23
N LEU A 285 -20.17 25.92 -27.32
CA LEU A 285 -21.18 25.00 -26.77
C LEU A 285 -21.29 25.11 -25.23
N MET A 286 -20.16 25.23 -24.53
CA MET A 286 -20.13 25.36 -23.07
C MET A 286 -20.64 26.73 -22.60
N ARG A 287 -20.36 27.81 -23.34
CA ARG A 287 -20.95 29.14 -23.09
C ARG A 287 -22.46 29.13 -23.27
N GLY A 288 -22.96 28.45 -24.30
CA GLY A 288 -24.40 28.32 -24.58
C GLY A 288 -25.19 27.62 -23.45
N GLU A 289 -24.56 26.69 -22.72
CA GLU A 289 -25.13 26.00 -21.55
C GLU A 289 -24.83 26.71 -20.22
N GLY A 290 -24.14 27.85 -20.24
CA GLY A 290 -23.77 28.62 -19.04
C GLY A 290 -22.69 27.96 -18.17
N LEU A 291 -21.91 27.02 -18.73
CA LEU A 291 -20.81 26.34 -18.02
C LEU A 291 -19.49 27.12 -18.07
N LEU A 292 -19.36 28.08 -18.99
CA LEU A 292 -18.17 28.90 -19.20
C LEU A 292 -18.56 30.38 -19.33
N GLY A 293 -17.82 31.30 -18.71
CA GLY A 293 -18.04 32.75 -18.85
C GLY A 293 -17.78 33.28 -20.27
N GLU A 294 -18.34 34.45 -20.61
CA GLU A 294 -18.24 35.03 -21.96
C GLU A 294 -16.79 35.32 -22.40
N GLU A 295 -15.91 35.69 -21.46
CA GLU A 295 -14.48 35.98 -21.72
C GLU A 295 -13.52 34.91 -21.16
N GLU A 296 -14.05 33.81 -20.60
CA GLU A 296 -13.23 32.76 -20.05
C GLU A 296 -12.78 31.75 -21.12
N SER A 297 -11.54 31.28 -20.99
CA SER A 297 -10.99 30.21 -21.82
C SER A 297 -11.11 28.86 -21.11
N LEU A 298 -11.30 27.80 -21.90
CA LEU A 298 -11.31 26.43 -21.44
C LEU A 298 -9.94 25.94 -20.93
N TYR A 299 -8.84 26.61 -21.33
CA TYR A 299 -7.49 26.35 -20.82
C TYR A 299 -7.14 27.12 -19.54
N ALA A 300 -8.04 27.98 -19.03
CA ALA A 300 -7.83 28.63 -17.74
C ALA A 300 -7.75 27.57 -16.63
N ALA A 301 -6.87 27.77 -15.65
CA ALA A 301 -6.61 26.79 -14.58
C ALA A 301 -7.90 26.37 -13.84
N GLN A 302 -8.86 27.30 -13.68
CA GLN A 302 -10.17 27.03 -13.06
C GLN A 302 -11.10 26.13 -13.91
N ASN A 303 -10.91 26.07 -15.23
CA ASN A 303 -11.81 25.41 -16.18
C ASN A 303 -11.25 24.08 -16.74
N LEU A 304 -10.07 23.66 -16.28
CA LEU A 304 -9.43 22.41 -16.71
C LEU A 304 -10.28 21.17 -16.43
N ASN A 305 -11.16 21.21 -15.41
CA ASN A 305 -12.09 20.13 -15.13
C ASN A 305 -13.15 19.95 -16.23
N LEU A 306 -13.66 21.04 -16.81
CA LEU A 306 -14.63 20.97 -17.92
C LEU A 306 -13.99 20.38 -19.19
N LEU A 307 -12.74 20.77 -19.47
CA LEU A 307 -11.96 20.19 -20.55
C LEU A 307 -11.77 18.68 -20.34
N HIS A 308 -11.44 18.28 -19.11
CA HIS A 308 -11.29 16.87 -18.75
C HIS A 308 -12.58 16.07 -18.98
N HIS A 309 -13.74 16.57 -18.51
CA HIS A 309 -15.03 15.92 -18.76
C HIS A 309 -15.33 15.79 -20.26
N MET A 310 -15.02 16.81 -21.07
CA MET A 310 -15.20 16.75 -22.52
C MET A 310 -14.32 15.68 -23.18
N HIS A 311 -13.04 15.58 -22.77
CA HIS A 311 -12.16 14.50 -23.22
C HIS A 311 -12.68 13.12 -22.82
N SER A 312 -13.15 12.95 -21.59
CA SER A 312 -13.69 11.67 -21.10
C SER A 312 -14.98 11.28 -21.82
N ALA A 313 -15.86 12.25 -22.13
CA ALA A 313 -17.05 12.02 -22.95
C ALA A 313 -16.70 11.59 -24.38
N LEU A 314 -15.75 12.26 -25.04
CA LEU A 314 -15.30 11.88 -26.39
C LEU A 314 -14.66 10.48 -26.41
N ARG A 315 -13.81 10.17 -25.41
CA ARG A 315 -13.22 8.82 -25.25
C ARG A 315 -14.31 7.77 -25.08
N ALA A 316 -15.24 7.99 -24.14
CA ALA A 316 -16.36 7.08 -23.88
C ALA A 316 -17.18 6.81 -25.15
N ARG A 317 -17.46 7.84 -25.95
CA ARG A 317 -18.27 7.73 -27.17
C ARG A 317 -17.57 7.01 -28.31
N HIS A 318 -16.29 7.31 -28.54
CA HIS A 318 -15.60 6.92 -29.77
C HIS A 318 -14.58 5.79 -29.64
N LEU A 319 -14.06 5.53 -28.44
CA LEU A 319 -12.98 4.54 -28.22
C LEU A 319 -13.39 3.36 -27.34
N TYR A 320 -14.51 3.47 -26.62
CA TYR A 320 -15.03 2.41 -25.76
C TYR A 320 -16.37 1.94 -26.28
N HIS A 321 -16.43 0.69 -26.71
CA HIS A 321 -17.58 0.08 -27.36
C HIS A 321 -18.29 -0.90 -26.45
N ARG A 322 -19.62 -0.77 -26.43
CA ARG A 322 -20.51 -1.72 -25.77
C ARG A 322 -20.37 -3.11 -26.41
N ASP A 323 -20.44 -4.13 -25.57
CA ASP A 323 -20.25 -5.55 -25.87
C ASP A 323 -18.84 -5.94 -26.33
N VAL A 324 -17.87 -5.02 -26.26
CA VAL A 324 -16.44 -5.26 -26.53
C VAL A 324 -15.60 -4.88 -25.31
N ASP A 325 -15.62 -3.60 -24.93
CA ASP A 325 -14.86 -3.09 -23.79
C ASP A 325 -15.66 -3.17 -22.48
N TYR A 326 -17.00 -3.19 -22.58
CA TYR A 326 -17.92 -3.30 -21.43
C TYR A 326 -19.29 -3.82 -21.83
N ILE A 327 -20.05 -4.27 -20.85
CA ILE A 327 -21.48 -4.55 -20.97
C ILE A 327 -22.27 -3.69 -19.98
N VAL A 328 -23.56 -3.52 -20.22
CA VAL A 328 -24.48 -2.92 -19.25
C VAL A 328 -25.33 -4.04 -18.67
N ALA A 329 -25.18 -4.30 -17.38
CA ALA A 329 -25.90 -5.33 -16.63
C ALA A 329 -26.52 -4.72 -15.37
N ASP A 330 -27.78 -5.06 -15.06
CA ASP A 330 -28.51 -4.56 -13.89
C ASP A 330 -28.49 -3.02 -13.70
N GLY A 331 -28.46 -2.28 -14.82
CA GLY A 331 -28.35 -0.82 -14.79
C GLY A 331 -27.00 -0.32 -14.27
N GLN A 332 -25.91 -1.07 -14.51
CA GLN A 332 -24.54 -0.69 -14.22
C GLN A 332 -23.62 -1.05 -15.40
N VAL A 333 -22.54 -0.30 -15.57
CA VAL A 333 -21.49 -0.59 -16.55
C VAL A 333 -20.49 -1.57 -15.95
N VAL A 334 -20.29 -2.72 -16.60
CA VAL A 334 -19.34 -3.76 -16.18
C VAL A 334 -18.28 -3.94 -17.26
N ILE A 335 -17.01 -3.73 -16.90
CA ILE A 335 -15.87 -3.82 -17.83
C ILE A 335 -15.68 -5.27 -18.29
N VAL A 336 -15.39 -5.46 -19.58
CA VAL A 336 -15.01 -6.76 -20.14
C VAL A 336 -13.51 -6.75 -20.42
N ASP A 337 -12.83 -7.82 -19.99
CA ASP A 337 -11.41 -7.99 -20.26
C ASP A 337 -11.18 -8.32 -21.74
N GLU A 338 -10.39 -7.50 -22.43
CA GLU A 338 -10.15 -7.60 -23.88
C GLU A 338 -9.47 -8.92 -24.30
N HIS A 339 -8.71 -9.56 -23.41
CA HIS A 339 -7.96 -10.78 -23.73
C HIS A 339 -8.76 -12.04 -23.44
N THR A 340 -9.59 -12.02 -22.39
CA THR A 340 -10.31 -13.21 -21.92
C THR A 340 -11.81 -13.17 -22.21
N GLY A 341 -12.36 -12.01 -22.57
CA GLY A 341 -13.80 -11.80 -22.77
C GLY A 341 -14.62 -11.95 -21.48
N ARG A 342 -13.97 -11.99 -20.32
CA ARG A 342 -14.63 -12.15 -19.01
C ARG A 342 -15.06 -10.80 -18.47
N THR A 343 -16.23 -10.77 -17.83
CA THR A 343 -16.70 -9.59 -17.10
C THR A 343 -15.89 -9.40 -15.82
N MET A 344 -15.55 -8.16 -15.52
CA MET A 344 -14.78 -7.76 -14.34
C MET A 344 -15.64 -6.91 -13.40
N PRO A 345 -16.59 -7.52 -12.65
CA PRO A 345 -17.42 -6.79 -11.70
C PRO A 345 -16.56 -6.14 -10.61
N GLY A 346 -16.91 -4.91 -10.22
CA GLY A 346 -16.18 -4.11 -9.22
C GLY A 346 -15.01 -3.29 -9.76
N ARG A 347 -14.55 -3.52 -11.00
CA ARG A 347 -13.56 -2.65 -11.65
C ARG A 347 -14.23 -1.46 -12.33
N ARG A 348 -13.60 -0.28 -12.21
CA ARG A 348 -14.01 0.97 -12.88
C ARG A 348 -12.84 1.56 -13.64
N TRP A 349 -13.16 2.30 -14.70
CA TRP A 349 -12.15 3.15 -15.34
C TRP A 349 -12.01 4.45 -14.56
N SER A 350 -10.77 4.90 -14.42
CA SER A 350 -10.42 6.15 -13.75
C SER A 350 -10.77 7.38 -14.60
N GLU A 351 -10.50 8.58 -14.07
CA GLU A 351 -10.53 9.84 -14.84
C GLU A 351 -11.92 10.25 -15.37
N GLY A 352 -12.97 9.98 -14.61
CA GLY A 352 -14.33 10.28 -15.04
C GLY A 352 -14.79 9.45 -16.25
N LEU A 353 -13.98 8.54 -16.78
CA LEU A 353 -14.30 7.77 -17.97
C LEU A 353 -15.43 6.78 -17.70
N HIS A 354 -15.44 6.15 -16.52
CA HIS A 354 -16.53 5.27 -16.15
C HIS A 354 -17.85 6.03 -16.03
N GLN A 355 -17.82 7.21 -15.42
CA GLN A 355 -18.96 8.12 -15.31
C GLN A 355 -19.42 8.61 -16.69
N ALA A 356 -18.48 8.92 -17.59
CA ALA A 356 -18.78 9.30 -18.97
C ALA A 356 -19.42 8.15 -19.76
N VAL A 357 -18.98 6.89 -19.56
CA VAL A 357 -19.62 5.72 -20.16
C VAL A 357 -20.99 5.46 -19.54
N GLU A 358 -21.15 5.62 -18.23
CA GLU A 358 -22.46 5.56 -17.55
C GLU A 358 -23.41 6.63 -18.11
N ALA A 359 -22.94 7.86 -18.33
CA ALA A 359 -23.72 8.95 -18.91
C ALA A 359 -24.11 8.66 -20.37
N LYS A 360 -23.15 8.21 -21.19
CA LYS A 360 -23.35 7.80 -22.59
C LYS A 360 -24.43 6.72 -22.72
N GLU A 361 -24.42 5.72 -21.83
CA GLU A 361 -25.38 4.61 -21.85
C GLU A 361 -26.71 4.94 -21.16
N GLY A 362 -26.87 6.15 -20.62
CA GLY A 362 -28.08 6.57 -19.91
C GLY A 362 -28.30 5.85 -18.57
N VAL A 363 -27.21 5.34 -17.98
CA VAL A 363 -27.21 4.63 -16.70
C VAL A 363 -27.11 5.65 -15.55
N THR A 364 -27.41 5.22 -14.32
CA THR A 364 -27.21 6.07 -13.13
C THR A 364 -25.73 6.38 -12.98
N VAL A 365 -25.35 7.63 -13.24
CA VAL A 365 -23.97 8.11 -13.10
C VAL A 365 -23.61 8.10 -11.63
N GLN A 366 -22.56 7.37 -11.29
CA GLN A 366 -22.10 7.27 -9.92
C GLN A 366 -21.14 8.40 -9.60
N ARG A 367 -21.17 8.87 -8.35
CA ARG A 367 -20.26 9.93 -7.88
C ARG A 367 -18.80 9.55 -8.10
N GLU A 368 -18.01 10.53 -8.49
CA GLU A 368 -16.57 10.36 -8.59
C GLU A 368 -15.94 10.07 -7.23
N SER A 369 -14.83 9.33 -7.29
CA SER A 369 -13.97 9.10 -6.14
C SER A 369 -12.78 10.06 -6.20
N GLN A 370 -12.63 10.93 -5.22
CA GLN A 370 -11.48 11.82 -5.07
C GLN A 370 -10.52 11.25 -4.04
N THR A 371 -9.22 11.50 -4.24
CA THR A 371 -8.18 11.15 -3.26
C THR A 371 -8.28 12.10 -2.06
N LEU A 372 -8.61 11.57 -0.88
CA LEU A 372 -8.64 12.34 0.37
C LEU A 372 -7.28 12.38 1.03
N ALA A 373 -6.55 11.27 0.97
CA ALA A 373 -5.21 11.14 1.52
C ALA A 373 -4.43 10.10 0.72
N SER A 374 -3.14 10.35 0.50
CA SER A 374 -2.28 9.38 -0.17
C SER A 374 -0.86 9.47 0.35
N THR A 375 -0.14 8.35 0.31
CA THR A 375 1.31 8.30 0.56
C THR A 375 1.91 7.08 -0.12
N THR A 376 3.20 7.12 -0.44
CA THR A 376 3.94 5.91 -0.82
C THR A 376 4.48 5.18 0.41
N PHE A 377 4.73 3.88 0.30
CA PHE A 377 5.42 3.13 1.35
C PHE A 377 6.83 3.68 1.60
N GLN A 378 7.50 4.10 0.53
CA GLN A 378 8.81 4.75 0.57
C GLN A 378 8.80 5.92 1.56
N ASN A 379 7.90 6.89 1.34
CA ASN A 379 7.83 8.07 2.18
C ASN A 379 7.25 7.80 3.56
N TYR A 380 6.31 6.86 3.69
CA TYR A 380 5.82 6.44 5.01
C TYR A 380 6.93 5.88 5.91
N PHE A 381 7.72 4.92 5.41
CA PHE A 381 8.78 4.31 6.21
C PHE A 381 9.96 5.25 6.48
N ARG A 382 10.16 6.28 5.65
CA ARG A 382 11.15 7.36 5.89
C ARG A 382 10.77 8.28 7.05
N LEU A 383 9.53 8.23 7.56
CA LEU A 383 9.10 9.03 8.71
C LEU A 383 9.60 8.48 10.06
N TYR A 384 10.02 7.22 10.11
CA TYR A 384 10.49 6.62 11.36
C TYR A 384 11.87 7.17 11.76
N ASP A 385 12.09 7.46 13.05
CA ASP A 385 13.41 7.88 13.55
C ASP A 385 14.49 6.85 13.21
N LYS A 386 14.11 5.57 13.28
CA LYS A 386 14.95 4.45 12.89
C LYS A 386 14.16 3.41 12.10
N LEU A 387 14.77 2.94 11.01
CA LEU A 387 14.22 1.90 10.15
C LEU A 387 15.24 0.77 10.02
N ALA A 388 14.76 -0.47 10.10
CA ALA A 388 15.56 -1.67 9.88
C ALA A 388 14.72 -2.72 9.15
N GLY A 389 15.37 -3.77 8.66
CA GLY A 389 14.64 -4.86 8.03
C GLY A 389 15.43 -6.16 7.97
N MET A 390 14.73 -7.25 7.69
CA MET A 390 15.34 -8.56 7.53
C MET A 390 14.74 -9.30 6.34
N THR A 391 15.56 -10.08 5.66
CA THR A 391 15.13 -10.93 4.55
C THR A 391 16.22 -11.96 4.21
N GLY A 392 15.91 -12.95 3.37
CA GLY A 392 16.90 -13.90 2.86
C GLY A 392 17.68 -13.43 1.64
N THR A 393 17.26 -12.31 1.02
CA THR A 393 17.66 -11.95 -0.34
C THR A 393 17.72 -10.43 -0.59
N ALA A 394 18.42 -9.65 0.24
CA ALA A 394 18.48 -8.18 0.11
C ALA A 394 19.68 -7.66 -0.69
N ASP A 395 20.79 -8.39 -0.79
CA ASP A 395 22.06 -7.92 -1.36
C ASP A 395 21.92 -7.49 -2.83
N THR A 396 20.99 -8.10 -3.58
CA THR A 396 20.73 -7.71 -4.97
C THR A 396 20.20 -6.28 -5.08
N GLU A 397 19.39 -5.85 -4.12
CA GLU A 397 18.75 -4.52 -4.07
C GLU A 397 19.46 -3.55 -3.11
N ALA A 398 20.66 -3.89 -2.64
CA ALA A 398 21.38 -3.08 -1.65
C ALA A 398 21.60 -1.62 -2.10
N PHE A 399 21.74 -1.40 -3.41
CA PHE A 399 21.84 -0.05 -3.98
C PHE A 399 20.52 0.73 -3.85
N GLU A 400 19.39 0.10 -4.18
CA GLU A 400 18.05 0.72 -4.08
C GLU A 400 17.71 1.03 -2.61
N PHE A 401 17.94 0.08 -1.70
CA PHE A 401 17.72 0.28 -0.26
C PHE A 401 18.50 1.48 0.29
N ARG A 402 19.77 1.62 -0.09
CA ARG A 402 20.60 2.74 0.35
C ARG A 402 20.16 4.06 -0.29
N GLN A 403 19.81 4.05 -1.56
CA GLN A 403 19.42 5.26 -2.29
C GLN A 403 18.07 5.82 -1.81
N ILE A 404 17.08 4.95 -1.57
CA ILE A 404 15.72 5.37 -1.22
C ILE A 404 15.55 5.53 0.30
N TYR A 405 16.05 4.57 1.08
CA TYR A 405 15.79 4.49 2.52
C TYR A 405 17.00 4.78 3.40
N GLY A 406 18.19 4.95 2.81
CA GLY A 406 19.43 5.07 3.59
C GLY A 406 19.88 3.78 4.27
N LEU A 407 19.28 2.63 3.91
CA LEU A 407 19.54 1.34 4.56
C LEU A 407 20.74 0.62 3.90
N ASP A 408 21.77 0.36 4.69
CA ASP A 408 22.87 -0.54 4.32
C ASP A 408 22.44 -2.01 4.51
N VAL A 409 22.78 -2.89 3.57
CA VAL A 409 22.58 -4.35 3.69
C VAL A 409 23.83 -5.01 4.28
N VAL A 410 23.63 -5.87 5.28
CA VAL A 410 24.67 -6.72 5.87
C VAL A 410 24.30 -8.17 5.64
N VAL A 411 25.17 -8.91 4.94
CA VAL A 411 25.00 -10.34 4.69
C VAL A 411 25.54 -11.12 5.87
N ILE A 412 24.64 -11.72 6.63
CA ILE A 412 24.96 -12.48 7.84
C ILE A 412 25.39 -13.91 7.44
N PRO A 413 26.50 -14.44 7.98
CA PRO A 413 26.87 -15.84 7.76
C PRO A 413 25.79 -16.79 8.23
N THR A 414 25.66 -17.94 7.57
CA THR A 414 24.75 -19.01 8.03
C THR A 414 25.33 -19.72 9.27
N ASN A 415 24.46 -20.21 10.15
CA ASN A 415 24.89 -20.96 11.34
C ASN A 415 25.62 -22.26 10.96
N ARG A 416 25.15 -22.92 9.90
CA ARG A 416 25.74 -24.12 9.32
C ARG A 416 26.06 -23.93 7.84
N PRO A 417 27.07 -24.62 7.29
CA PRO A 417 27.42 -24.50 5.87
C PRO A 417 26.28 -24.96 4.95
N LEU A 418 25.97 -24.18 3.91
CA LEU A 418 24.96 -24.54 2.91
C LEU A 418 25.50 -25.66 1.99
N VAL A 419 24.85 -26.83 1.99
CA VAL A 419 25.21 -27.99 1.16
C VAL A 419 24.21 -28.29 0.03
N ARG A 420 23.22 -27.41 -0.15
CA ARG A 420 22.20 -27.52 -1.21
C ARG A 420 22.84 -27.56 -2.61
N ARG A 421 22.31 -28.40 -3.49
CA ARG A 421 22.74 -28.51 -4.88
C ARG A 421 21.80 -27.74 -5.81
N ASP A 422 22.24 -26.58 -6.30
CA ASP A 422 21.51 -25.83 -7.32
C ASP A 422 21.89 -26.34 -8.72
N LEU A 423 20.97 -27.05 -9.37
CA LEU A 423 21.14 -27.64 -10.69
C LEU A 423 20.94 -26.57 -11.78
N ASN A 424 21.47 -26.81 -12.98
CA ASN A 424 21.27 -25.88 -14.10
C ASN A 424 19.80 -25.90 -14.56
N ASP A 425 19.42 -24.85 -15.28
CA ASP A 425 18.09 -24.74 -15.85
C ASP A 425 17.94 -25.66 -17.06
N LEU A 426 16.77 -26.28 -17.17
CA LEU A 426 16.36 -27.04 -18.34
C LEU A 426 15.43 -26.18 -19.19
N VAL A 427 15.82 -25.93 -20.44
CA VAL A 427 15.04 -25.09 -21.36
C VAL A 427 14.48 -25.93 -22.51
N TYR A 428 13.16 -25.88 -22.65
CA TYR A 428 12.36 -26.61 -23.66
C TYR A 428 11.85 -25.67 -24.75
N LEU A 429 11.44 -26.24 -25.88
CA LEU A 429 10.94 -25.46 -27.00
C LEU A 429 9.52 -24.96 -26.71
N THR A 430 8.66 -25.83 -26.19
CA THR A 430 7.24 -25.56 -25.91
C THR A 430 6.93 -25.66 -24.42
N ALA A 431 5.83 -25.03 -24.00
CA ALA A 431 5.34 -25.15 -22.63
C ALA A 431 4.90 -26.59 -22.29
N GLU A 432 4.34 -27.33 -23.26
CA GLU A 432 3.87 -28.71 -23.08
C GLU A 432 5.03 -29.65 -22.69
N GLU A 433 6.12 -29.64 -23.46
CA GLU A 433 7.33 -30.43 -23.19
C GLU A 433 7.92 -30.14 -21.80
N LYS A 434 7.93 -28.86 -21.42
CA LYS A 434 8.38 -28.41 -20.10
C LYS A 434 7.55 -29.05 -18.99
N PHE A 435 6.22 -29.02 -19.08
CA PHE A 435 5.36 -29.58 -18.05
C PHE A 435 5.44 -31.10 -17.99
N GLU A 436 5.54 -31.79 -19.13
CA GLU A 436 5.80 -33.23 -19.13
C GLU A 436 7.10 -33.59 -18.40
N ALA A 437 8.16 -32.80 -18.60
CA ALA A 437 9.43 -33.00 -17.93
C ALA A 437 9.34 -32.75 -16.42
N ILE A 438 8.62 -31.71 -15.98
CA ILE A 438 8.34 -31.46 -14.56
C ILE A 438 7.63 -32.66 -13.94
N ILE A 439 6.61 -33.21 -14.60
CA ILE A 439 5.86 -34.38 -14.10
C ILE A 439 6.79 -35.59 -13.94
N LYS A 440 7.64 -35.87 -14.93
CA LYS A 440 8.61 -36.98 -14.87
C LYS A 440 9.63 -36.81 -13.74
N ASP A 441 10.13 -35.59 -13.54
CA ASP A 441 11.10 -35.26 -12.49
C ASP A 441 10.46 -35.40 -11.09
N VAL A 442 9.27 -34.83 -10.89
CA VAL A 442 8.50 -34.96 -9.63
C VAL A 442 8.21 -36.43 -9.30
N GLN A 443 7.81 -37.22 -10.31
CA GLN A 443 7.54 -38.65 -10.12
C GLN A 443 8.80 -39.41 -9.69
N ALA A 444 9.94 -39.21 -10.37
CA ALA A 444 11.18 -39.89 -10.04
C ALA A 444 11.66 -39.55 -8.61
N GLU A 445 11.57 -38.29 -8.21
CA GLU A 445 12.04 -37.84 -6.89
C GLU A 445 11.11 -38.32 -5.76
N THR A 446 9.80 -38.40 -6.01
CA THR A 446 8.82 -38.90 -5.04
C THR A 446 8.85 -40.41 -4.89
N GLU A 447 9.08 -41.17 -5.98
CA GLU A 447 9.36 -42.61 -5.94
C GLU A 447 10.63 -42.94 -5.14
N ALA A 448 11.62 -42.05 -5.15
CA ALA A 448 12.79 -42.11 -4.29
C ALA A 448 12.53 -41.70 -2.82
N GLY A 449 11.28 -41.35 -2.47
CA GLY A 449 10.86 -40.97 -1.12
C GLY A 449 11.12 -39.51 -0.76
N ARG A 450 11.56 -38.67 -1.69
CA ARG A 450 11.85 -37.26 -1.41
C ARG A 450 10.59 -36.39 -1.42
N PRO A 451 10.48 -35.40 -0.52
CA PRO A 451 9.48 -34.36 -0.66
C PRO A 451 9.84 -33.41 -1.82
N VAL A 452 8.82 -32.95 -2.54
CA VAL A 452 8.96 -32.04 -3.68
C VAL A 452 8.05 -30.81 -3.52
N LEU A 453 8.64 -29.63 -3.70
CA LEU A 453 7.93 -28.36 -3.78
C LEU A 453 8.04 -27.81 -5.20
N VAL A 454 6.90 -27.61 -5.87
CA VAL A 454 6.84 -27.00 -7.20
C VAL A 454 6.33 -25.57 -7.10
N GLY A 455 7.17 -24.60 -7.48
CA GLY A 455 6.83 -23.19 -7.53
C GLY A 455 6.37 -22.77 -8.93
N THR A 456 5.22 -22.11 -9.02
CA THR A 456 4.66 -21.52 -10.25
C THR A 456 4.51 -20.00 -10.10
N ALA A 457 4.47 -19.23 -11.19
CA ALA A 457 4.29 -17.77 -11.10
C ALA A 457 2.82 -17.35 -11.05
N SER A 458 1.88 -18.18 -11.52
CA SER A 458 0.46 -17.83 -11.60
C SER A 458 -0.46 -18.95 -11.10
N ILE A 459 -1.67 -18.57 -10.67
CA ILE A 459 -2.72 -19.51 -10.25
C ILE A 459 -3.14 -20.41 -11.43
N GLU A 460 -3.26 -19.85 -12.63
CA GLU A 460 -3.60 -20.60 -13.85
C GLU A 460 -2.57 -21.71 -14.13
N THR A 461 -1.28 -21.38 -14.04
CA THR A 461 -0.20 -22.35 -14.22
C THR A 461 -0.21 -23.44 -13.15
N SER A 462 -0.52 -23.07 -11.89
CA SER A 462 -0.72 -24.05 -10.81
C SER A 462 -1.89 -24.99 -11.04
N GLU A 463 -3.03 -24.48 -11.49
CA GLU A 463 -4.21 -25.29 -11.79
C GLU A 463 -3.97 -26.20 -12.99
N TYR A 464 -3.28 -25.70 -14.02
CA TYR A 464 -2.86 -26.49 -15.17
C TYR A 464 -1.95 -27.65 -14.75
N LEU A 465 -0.90 -27.36 -13.96
CA LEU A 465 0.01 -28.38 -13.45
C LEU A 465 -0.71 -29.39 -12.52
N ALA A 466 -1.62 -28.91 -11.67
CA ALA A 466 -2.45 -29.77 -10.82
C ALA A 466 -3.29 -30.75 -11.65
N ASN A 467 -3.88 -30.31 -12.75
CA ASN A 467 -4.63 -31.19 -13.65
C ASN A 467 -3.75 -32.26 -14.28
N LEU A 468 -2.54 -31.90 -14.73
CA LEU A 468 -1.56 -32.85 -15.26
C LEU A 468 -1.11 -33.86 -14.20
N MET A 469 -0.82 -33.40 -12.97
CA MET A 469 -0.45 -34.29 -11.87
C MET A 469 -1.57 -35.26 -11.49
N LYS A 470 -2.83 -34.80 -11.55
CA LYS A 470 -4.00 -35.64 -11.32
C LYS A 470 -4.17 -36.71 -12.40
N GLN A 471 -3.93 -36.35 -13.66
CA GLN A 471 -3.94 -37.31 -14.78
C GLN A 471 -2.83 -38.37 -14.64
N ALA A 472 -1.68 -37.97 -14.10
CA ALA A 472 -0.57 -38.87 -13.78
C ALA A 472 -0.79 -39.72 -12.50
N GLY A 473 -1.92 -39.57 -11.81
CA GLY A 473 -2.26 -40.36 -10.62
C GLY A 473 -1.48 -39.97 -9.35
N MET A 474 -0.89 -38.78 -9.30
CA MET A 474 -0.12 -38.30 -8.15
C MET A 474 -1.02 -37.65 -7.09
N THR A 475 -0.63 -37.80 -5.81
CA THR A 475 -1.28 -37.11 -4.68
C THR A 475 -0.48 -35.88 -4.31
N PHE A 476 -1.11 -34.70 -4.35
CA PHE A 476 -0.45 -33.41 -4.13
C PHE A 476 -1.37 -32.42 -3.43
N ASN A 477 -0.78 -31.36 -2.88
CA ASN A 477 -1.51 -30.20 -2.36
C ASN A 477 -1.23 -28.96 -3.22
N VAL A 478 -2.19 -28.03 -3.32
CA VAL A 478 -2.06 -26.77 -4.07
C VAL A 478 -2.28 -25.59 -3.15
N LEU A 479 -1.42 -24.59 -3.26
CA LEU A 479 -1.44 -23.37 -2.45
C LEU A 479 -1.53 -22.14 -3.36
N ASN A 480 -2.63 -21.41 -3.23
CA ASN A 480 -3.02 -20.32 -4.15
C ASN A 480 -3.04 -18.94 -3.46
N ALA A 481 -2.41 -18.80 -2.29
CA ALA A 481 -2.37 -17.59 -1.48
C ALA A 481 -3.76 -17.02 -1.10
N LYS A 482 -4.79 -17.89 -1.01
CA LYS A 482 -6.17 -17.50 -0.67
C LYS A 482 -6.49 -17.67 0.81
N GLN A 483 -5.93 -18.70 1.45
CA GLN A 483 -6.20 -19.01 2.86
C GLN A 483 -4.89 -19.25 3.61
N HIS A 484 -4.32 -18.19 4.17
CA HIS A 484 -2.97 -18.24 4.76
C HIS A 484 -2.83 -19.29 5.88
N GLN A 485 -3.85 -19.47 6.73
CA GLN A 485 -3.80 -20.42 7.84
C GLN A 485 -3.77 -21.88 7.36
N SER A 486 -4.69 -22.29 6.48
CA SER A 486 -4.72 -23.66 5.96
C SER A 486 -3.49 -23.96 5.09
N GLU A 487 -3.01 -22.96 4.34
CA GLU A 487 -1.78 -23.09 3.56
C GLU A 487 -0.54 -23.28 4.44
N ALA A 488 -0.45 -22.57 5.57
CA ALA A 488 0.63 -22.74 6.53
C ALA A 488 0.64 -24.17 7.13
N GLU A 489 -0.54 -24.72 7.45
CA GLU A 489 -0.65 -26.11 7.94
C GLU A 489 -0.16 -27.13 6.90
N ILE A 490 -0.50 -26.93 5.63
CA ILE A 490 -0.06 -27.80 4.54
C ILE A 490 1.47 -27.69 4.36
N ILE A 491 2.01 -26.48 4.34
CA ILE A 491 3.45 -26.22 4.18
C ILE A 491 4.27 -26.82 5.32
N ALA A 492 3.79 -26.73 6.57
CA ALA A 492 4.45 -27.32 7.72
C ALA A 492 4.61 -28.84 7.58
N GLN A 493 3.75 -29.50 6.79
CA GLN A 493 3.79 -30.94 6.52
C GLN A 493 4.41 -31.29 5.15
N ALA A 494 4.78 -30.31 4.33
CA ALA A 494 5.31 -30.51 2.98
C ALA A 494 6.66 -31.25 2.95
N GLY A 495 7.38 -31.30 4.08
CA GLY A 495 8.66 -32.01 4.19
C GLY A 495 8.54 -33.51 4.48
N ARG A 496 7.33 -34.09 4.52
CA ARG A 496 7.12 -35.53 4.72
C ARG A 496 7.62 -36.35 3.52
N PRO A 497 8.08 -37.60 3.73
CA PRO A 497 8.52 -38.48 2.64
C PRO A 497 7.46 -38.58 1.52
N GLY A 498 7.89 -38.39 0.27
CA GLY A 498 7.03 -38.47 -0.92
C GLY A 498 5.93 -37.40 -1.04
N ALA A 499 5.92 -36.37 -0.18
CA ALA A 499 4.91 -35.31 -0.25
C ALA A 499 5.15 -34.39 -1.46
N ILE A 500 4.09 -34.06 -2.19
CA ILE A 500 4.12 -33.12 -3.32
C ILE A 500 3.30 -31.89 -2.95
N THR A 501 3.91 -30.71 -3.07
CA THR A 501 3.24 -29.42 -2.83
C THR A 501 3.47 -28.48 -3.99
N ILE A 502 2.39 -27.96 -4.57
CA ILE A 502 2.42 -26.90 -5.59
C ILE A 502 2.14 -25.57 -4.88
N ALA A 503 3.03 -24.60 -5.05
CA ALA A 503 2.91 -23.26 -4.47
C ALA A 503 2.98 -22.19 -5.56
N THR A 504 1.96 -21.34 -5.63
CA THR A 504 1.98 -20.14 -6.47
C THR A 504 2.80 -19.04 -5.80
N ASN A 505 3.75 -18.44 -6.50
CA ASN A 505 4.53 -17.23 -6.16
C ASN A 505 4.88 -17.06 -4.65
N MET A 506 3.95 -16.49 -3.86
CA MET A 506 4.12 -16.19 -2.43
C MET A 506 3.38 -17.13 -1.46
N ALA A 507 2.70 -18.16 -1.96
CA ALA A 507 1.95 -19.09 -1.12
C ALA A 507 2.87 -19.85 -0.16
N GLY A 508 2.45 -20.00 1.10
CA GLY A 508 3.30 -20.60 2.13
C GLY A 508 4.47 -19.74 2.63
N ARG A 509 4.44 -18.43 2.36
CA ARG A 509 5.46 -17.50 2.90
C ARG A 509 5.42 -17.42 4.42
N GLY A 510 6.60 -17.21 5.01
CA GLY A 510 6.78 -17.11 6.46
C GLY A 510 6.65 -18.43 7.21
N THR A 511 6.28 -19.54 6.56
CA THR A 511 6.21 -20.87 7.20
C THR A 511 7.37 -21.75 6.76
N ASP A 512 7.98 -22.42 7.73
CA ASP A 512 9.14 -23.26 7.51
C ASP A 512 8.76 -24.70 7.11
N ILE A 513 9.43 -25.23 6.08
CA ILE A 513 9.28 -26.63 5.66
C ILE A 513 10.27 -27.46 6.47
N VAL A 514 9.75 -28.17 7.47
CA VAL A 514 10.55 -29.08 8.31
C VAL A 514 10.61 -30.45 7.65
N LEU A 515 11.82 -30.95 7.40
CA LEU A 515 12.01 -32.29 6.82
C LEU A 515 11.47 -33.35 7.80
N GLY A 516 10.68 -34.30 7.31
CA GLY A 516 9.94 -35.27 8.13
C GLY A 516 8.53 -34.81 8.56
N GLY A 517 8.18 -33.54 8.32
CA GLY A 517 6.94 -32.90 8.78
C GLY A 517 7.13 -32.13 10.08
N ASN A 518 6.07 -31.51 10.60
CA ASN A 518 6.10 -30.79 11.87
C ASN A 518 5.35 -31.58 12.96
N TRP A 519 6.08 -32.15 13.91
CA TRP A 519 5.52 -32.94 15.02
C TRP A 519 4.80 -32.08 16.06
N GLU A 520 5.20 -30.81 16.26
CA GLU A 520 4.52 -29.89 17.17
C GLU A 520 3.12 -29.56 16.66
N ALA A 521 2.99 -29.36 15.34
CA ALA A 521 1.69 -29.18 14.69
C ALA A 521 0.82 -30.45 14.75
N GLU A 522 1.42 -31.64 14.72
CA GLU A 522 0.71 -32.92 14.94
C GLU A 522 0.23 -33.04 16.39
N ALA A 523 1.08 -32.66 17.36
CA ALA A 523 0.77 -32.68 18.79
C ALA A 523 -0.31 -31.66 19.17
N ALA A 524 -0.29 -30.47 18.56
CA ALA A 524 -1.29 -29.41 18.80
C ALA A 524 -2.71 -29.79 18.35
N LYS A 525 -2.85 -30.80 17.47
CA LYS A 525 -4.16 -31.35 17.05
C LYS A 525 -4.70 -32.41 18.02
N LEU A 526 -3.92 -32.82 19.01
CA LEU A 526 -4.34 -33.76 20.04
C LEU A 526 -4.87 -33.00 21.26
N ASP A 527 -5.97 -33.46 21.83
CA ASP A 527 -6.51 -32.90 23.07
C ASP A 527 -5.62 -33.31 24.26
N ASN A 528 -4.83 -32.35 24.76
CA ASN A 528 -3.97 -32.46 25.93
C ASN A 528 -3.07 -33.74 25.94
N PRO A 529 -2.15 -33.87 24.97
CA PRO A 529 -1.38 -35.09 24.78
C PRO A 529 -0.48 -35.39 25.99
N GLY A 530 -0.53 -36.64 26.46
CA GLY A 530 0.35 -37.09 27.55
C GLY A 530 1.83 -37.16 27.11
N PRO A 531 2.80 -37.15 28.04
CA PRO A 531 4.23 -37.18 27.72
C PRO A 531 4.64 -38.34 26.80
N GLU A 532 4.04 -39.53 26.99
CA GLU A 532 4.29 -40.71 26.16
C GLU A 532 3.87 -40.54 24.70
N GLN A 533 2.78 -39.79 24.45
CA GLN A 533 2.30 -39.54 23.08
C GLN A 533 3.21 -38.56 22.35
N ILE A 534 3.70 -37.54 23.06
CA ILE A 534 4.66 -36.57 22.52
C ILE A 534 5.97 -37.28 22.14
N GLU A 535 6.50 -38.13 23.02
CA GLU A 535 7.72 -38.89 22.73
C GLU A 535 7.52 -39.87 21.56
N ARG A 536 6.35 -40.48 21.42
CA ARG A 536 6.03 -41.30 20.24
C ARG A 536 6.04 -40.48 18.95
N LEU A 537 5.38 -39.31 18.94
CA LEU A 537 5.34 -38.43 17.76
C LEU A 537 6.74 -37.95 17.37
N LYS A 538 7.58 -37.60 18.35
CA LYS A 538 8.99 -37.25 18.10
C LYS A 538 9.78 -38.40 17.51
N ALA A 539 9.61 -39.62 18.02
CA ALA A 539 10.29 -40.80 17.48
C ALA A 539 9.85 -41.11 16.04
N GLU A 540 8.55 -41.03 15.74
CA GLU A 540 8.00 -41.20 14.39
C GLU A 540 8.48 -40.09 13.44
N TRP A 541 8.58 -38.86 13.93
CA TRP A 541 9.15 -37.74 13.18
C TRP A 541 10.64 -37.96 12.90
N GLN A 542 11.43 -38.36 13.89
CA GLN A 542 12.87 -38.60 13.74
C GLN A 542 13.16 -39.65 12.66
N ALA A 543 12.41 -40.76 12.66
CA ALA A 543 12.54 -41.79 11.64
C ALA A 543 12.20 -41.25 10.23
N ARG A 544 11.14 -40.44 10.10
CA ARG A 544 10.79 -39.78 8.82
C ARG A 544 11.86 -38.78 8.40
N HIS A 545 12.37 -37.99 9.33
CA HIS A 545 13.39 -36.98 9.10
C HIS A 545 14.68 -37.60 8.54
N GLU A 546 15.18 -38.66 9.18
CA GLU A 546 16.36 -39.40 8.73
C GLU A 546 16.17 -40.01 7.34
N ALA A 547 14.99 -40.56 7.04
CA ALA A 547 14.67 -41.09 5.71
C ALA A 547 14.72 -39.99 4.63
N VAL A 548 14.17 -38.80 4.92
CA VAL A 548 14.20 -37.67 3.98
C VAL A 548 15.62 -37.14 3.77
N LEU A 549 16.43 -37.04 4.84
CA LEU A 549 17.84 -36.66 4.72
C LEU A 549 18.62 -37.65 3.84
N ALA A 550 18.43 -38.95 4.06
CA ALA A 550 19.08 -40.00 3.29
C ALA A 550 18.65 -40.01 1.81
N ALA A 551 17.38 -39.67 1.54
CA ALA A 551 16.86 -39.53 0.18
C ALA A 551 17.39 -38.28 -0.55
N GLY A 552 18.09 -37.37 0.13
CA GLY A 552 18.69 -36.17 -0.46
C GLY A 552 17.96 -34.86 -0.12
N GLY A 553 17.05 -34.89 0.85
CA GLY A 553 16.30 -33.74 1.33
C GLY A 553 15.28 -33.19 0.34
N LEU A 554 14.74 -32.01 0.64
CA LEU A 554 13.71 -31.35 -0.17
C LEU A 554 14.22 -31.05 -1.59
N HIS A 555 13.44 -31.45 -2.59
CA HIS A 555 13.63 -31.04 -3.97
C HIS A 555 12.71 -29.86 -4.29
N VAL A 556 13.27 -28.78 -4.84
CA VAL A 556 12.50 -27.59 -5.24
C VAL A 556 12.56 -27.43 -6.75
N VAL A 557 11.39 -27.37 -7.36
CA VAL A 557 11.21 -27.22 -8.81
C VAL A 557 10.60 -25.86 -9.09
N GLY A 558 11.22 -25.04 -9.94
CA GLY A 558 10.59 -23.85 -10.50
C GLY A 558 10.03 -24.13 -11.89
N SER A 559 8.73 -23.91 -12.12
CA SER A 559 8.08 -24.14 -13.43
C SER A 559 8.31 -23.02 -14.44
N GLU A 560 8.88 -21.91 -13.99
CA GLU A 560 9.27 -20.75 -14.78
C GLU A 560 10.20 -19.84 -13.95
N ARG A 561 10.73 -18.80 -14.59
CA ARG A 561 11.54 -17.76 -13.94
C ARG A 561 10.65 -16.57 -13.60
N HIS A 562 10.79 -16.06 -12.39
CA HIS A 562 10.10 -14.83 -12.00
C HIS A 562 10.76 -13.61 -12.65
N GLU A 563 10.07 -12.46 -12.59
CA GLU A 563 10.60 -11.18 -13.08
C GLU A 563 11.89 -10.77 -12.37
N SER A 564 12.06 -11.20 -11.11
CA SER A 564 13.25 -10.94 -10.31
C SER A 564 13.96 -12.23 -9.90
N ARG A 565 15.29 -12.19 -9.97
CA ARG A 565 16.17 -13.26 -9.47
C ARG A 565 16.00 -13.50 -7.97
N ARG A 566 15.59 -12.47 -7.24
CA ARG A 566 15.34 -12.50 -5.80
C ARG A 566 14.26 -13.50 -5.44
N ILE A 567 13.12 -13.45 -6.12
CA ILE A 567 11.97 -14.34 -5.91
C ILE A 567 12.36 -15.80 -6.21
N ASP A 568 13.12 -16.02 -7.29
CA ASP A 568 13.67 -17.35 -7.59
C ASP A 568 14.58 -17.86 -6.46
N ASN A 569 15.42 -17.00 -5.90
CA ASN A 569 16.31 -17.36 -4.79
C ASN A 569 15.54 -17.64 -3.50
N GLN A 570 14.41 -16.96 -3.26
CA GLN A 570 13.51 -17.27 -2.15
C GLN A 570 12.90 -18.67 -2.31
N LEU A 571 12.47 -19.03 -3.52
CA LEU A 571 11.99 -20.38 -3.83
C LEU A 571 13.10 -21.42 -3.59
N ARG A 572 14.31 -21.20 -4.13
CA ARG A 572 15.48 -22.06 -3.86
C ARG A 572 15.77 -22.21 -2.36
N GLY A 573 15.66 -21.11 -1.61
CA GLY A 573 15.87 -21.02 -0.16
C GLY A 573 14.90 -21.86 0.68
N ARG A 574 13.87 -22.46 0.07
CA ARG A 574 13.01 -23.44 0.74
C ARG A 574 13.74 -24.76 1.03
N ALA A 575 14.74 -25.12 0.24
CA ALA A 575 15.59 -26.30 0.47
C ALA A 575 16.94 -25.95 1.10
N GLY A 576 17.53 -26.94 1.78
CA GLY A 576 18.90 -26.90 2.32
C GLY A 576 19.09 -25.95 3.51
N ARG A 577 18.10 -25.89 4.40
CA ARG A 577 18.11 -25.01 5.58
C ARG A 577 18.96 -25.62 6.70
N GLN A 578 19.60 -24.79 7.54
CA GLN A 578 20.47 -25.26 8.63
C GLN A 578 21.49 -26.34 8.21
N GLY A 579 21.98 -26.29 6.97
CA GLY A 579 22.93 -27.26 6.44
C GLY A 579 22.34 -28.60 6.01
N ASP A 580 21.01 -28.70 5.92
CA ASP A 580 20.34 -29.88 5.39
C ASP A 580 20.71 -30.13 3.90
N PRO A 581 20.69 -31.40 3.45
CA PRO A 581 20.73 -31.72 2.04
C PRO A 581 19.47 -31.19 1.34
N GLY A 582 19.60 -30.94 0.04
CA GLY A 582 18.49 -30.52 -0.80
C GLY A 582 18.97 -30.20 -2.20
N SER A 583 18.04 -30.08 -3.14
CA SER A 583 18.37 -29.67 -4.51
C SER A 583 17.32 -28.76 -5.10
N THR A 584 17.73 -27.93 -6.04
CA THR A 584 16.83 -27.01 -6.75
C THR A 584 17.06 -27.12 -8.25
N ARG A 585 15.98 -27.00 -9.04
CA ARG A 585 16.04 -27.00 -10.51
C ARG A 585 14.92 -26.13 -11.08
N PHE A 586 15.20 -25.42 -12.17
CA PHE A 586 14.18 -24.66 -12.90
C PHE A 586 13.97 -25.28 -14.29
N PHE A 587 12.71 -25.33 -14.70
CA PHE A 587 12.24 -25.79 -16.00
C PHE A 587 11.64 -24.59 -16.72
N LEU A 588 12.13 -24.27 -17.91
CA LEU A 588 11.75 -23.09 -18.68
C LEU A 588 11.30 -23.50 -20.08
N SER A 589 10.46 -22.68 -20.69
CA SER A 589 10.12 -22.79 -22.11
C SER A 589 10.40 -21.48 -22.84
N LEU A 590 10.59 -21.54 -24.16
CA LEU A 590 10.67 -20.33 -24.99
C LEU A 590 9.34 -19.57 -25.09
N GLU A 591 8.24 -20.20 -24.70
CA GLU A 591 6.89 -19.64 -24.67
C GLU A 591 6.55 -18.94 -23.35
N ASP A 592 7.39 -19.10 -22.31
CA ASP A 592 7.21 -18.45 -21.02
C ASP A 592 7.27 -16.92 -21.16
N SER A 593 6.51 -16.20 -20.32
CA SER A 593 6.36 -14.74 -20.38
C SER A 593 7.68 -13.98 -20.40
N LEU A 594 8.64 -14.36 -19.54
CA LEU A 594 9.97 -13.75 -19.49
C LEU A 594 10.75 -13.95 -20.81
N MET A 595 10.64 -15.13 -21.41
CA MET A 595 11.31 -15.48 -22.66
C MET A 595 10.64 -14.82 -23.86
N ARG A 596 9.32 -14.62 -23.85
CA ARG A 596 8.62 -13.87 -24.90
C ARG A 596 8.95 -12.38 -24.90
N LEU A 597 9.08 -11.77 -23.73
CA LEU A 597 9.38 -10.34 -23.60
C LEU A 597 10.82 -9.98 -23.97
N PHE A 598 11.78 -10.90 -23.78
CA PHE A 598 13.21 -10.60 -23.90
C PHE A 598 14.05 -11.61 -24.67
N GLY A 599 13.49 -12.76 -25.04
CA GLY A 599 14.08 -13.71 -25.96
C GLY A 599 14.08 -13.11 -27.35
N SER A 600 15.24 -12.66 -27.83
CA SER A 600 15.36 -12.17 -29.20
C SER A 600 14.87 -13.24 -30.20
N ASP A 601 14.16 -12.84 -31.25
CA ASP A 601 13.77 -13.72 -32.38
C ASP A 601 14.95 -14.52 -32.95
N ARG A 602 16.17 -14.03 -32.72
CA ARG A 602 17.43 -14.69 -33.08
C ARG A 602 17.70 -15.95 -32.25
N VAL A 603 17.41 -15.94 -30.95
CA VAL A 603 17.60 -17.11 -30.06
C VAL A 603 16.59 -18.18 -30.40
N GLN A 604 15.31 -17.82 -30.59
CA GLN A 604 14.28 -18.77 -31.03
C GLN A 604 14.62 -19.39 -32.40
N ARG A 605 15.08 -18.59 -33.37
CA ARG A 605 15.53 -19.09 -34.68
C ARG A 605 16.75 -19.99 -34.60
N MET A 606 17.72 -19.66 -33.75
CA MET A 606 18.92 -20.48 -33.54
C MET A 606 18.58 -21.83 -32.91
N MET A 607 17.65 -21.86 -31.94
CA MET A 607 17.21 -23.09 -31.28
C MET A 607 16.38 -23.99 -32.21
N LYS A 608 15.51 -23.41 -33.04
CA LYS A 608 14.83 -24.17 -34.11
C LYS A 608 15.80 -24.72 -35.15
N ALA A 609 16.87 -23.97 -35.47
CA ALA A 609 17.92 -24.41 -36.40
C ALA A 609 18.85 -25.49 -35.82
N LEU A 610 18.94 -25.61 -34.49
CA LEU A 610 19.72 -26.66 -33.80
C LEU A 610 19.05 -28.04 -33.87
N GLY A 611 17.78 -28.12 -34.28
CA GLY A 611 17.09 -29.38 -34.54
C GLY A 611 16.77 -30.20 -33.28
N LEU A 612 16.47 -29.55 -32.15
CA LEU A 612 16.04 -30.21 -30.92
C LEU A 612 14.81 -31.08 -31.17
N GLU A 613 14.88 -32.35 -30.77
CA GLU A 613 13.76 -33.27 -30.85
C GLU A 613 12.79 -33.07 -29.67
N HIS A 614 11.55 -33.54 -29.82
CA HIS A 614 10.51 -33.39 -28.79
C HIS A 614 10.94 -34.03 -27.47
N GLY A 615 10.98 -33.23 -26.40
CA GLY A 615 11.38 -33.67 -25.07
C GLY A 615 12.89 -33.55 -24.78
N GLU A 616 13.69 -33.07 -25.73
CA GLU A 616 15.09 -32.71 -25.46
C GLU A 616 15.20 -31.32 -24.83
N ALA A 617 15.90 -31.25 -23.69
CA ALA A 617 16.16 -29.99 -22.99
C ALA A 617 17.56 -29.48 -23.30
N ILE A 618 17.70 -28.16 -23.39
CA ILE A 618 19.02 -27.52 -23.41
C ILE A 618 19.47 -27.29 -21.97
N GLU A 619 20.49 -28.04 -21.54
CA GLU A 619 21.17 -27.81 -20.26
C GLU A 619 22.55 -27.21 -20.50
N HIS A 620 22.66 -25.87 -20.45
CA HIS A 620 23.96 -25.21 -20.59
C HIS A 620 24.04 -23.88 -19.85
N LYS A 621 25.18 -23.62 -19.19
CA LYS A 621 25.45 -22.39 -18.42
C LYS A 621 25.23 -21.10 -19.22
N MET A 622 25.45 -21.13 -20.54
CA MET A 622 25.21 -19.97 -21.41
C MET A 622 23.73 -19.56 -21.44
N VAL A 623 22.81 -20.53 -21.41
CA VAL A 623 21.37 -20.27 -21.46
C VAL A 623 20.90 -19.69 -20.13
N SER A 624 21.29 -20.30 -19.01
CA SER A 624 21.04 -19.72 -17.67
C SER A 624 21.56 -18.29 -17.56
N ASN A 625 22.77 -18.00 -18.05
CA ASN A 625 23.31 -16.63 -18.05
C ASN A 625 22.51 -15.66 -18.95
N ALA A 626 21.91 -16.13 -20.05
CA ALA A 626 21.07 -15.30 -20.92
C ALA A 626 19.74 -14.96 -20.22
N VAL A 627 19.13 -15.94 -19.54
CA VAL A 627 17.93 -15.75 -18.72
C VAL A 627 18.20 -14.76 -17.58
N GLU A 628 19.33 -14.89 -16.88
CA GLU A 628 19.73 -13.94 -15.83
C GLU A 628 19.86 -12.50 -16.36
N ARG A 629 20.36 -12.31 -17.59
CA ARG A 629 20.42 -10.97 -18.22
C ARG A 629 19.05 -10.42 -18.55
N ALA A 630 18.12 -11.28 -18.98
CA ALA A 630 16.73 -10.89 -19.23
C ALA A 630 16.07 -10.42 -17.92
N GLN A 631 16.16 -11.20 -16.84
CA GLN A 631 15.65 -10.81 -15.51
C GLN A 631 16.23 -9.47 -15.05
N LYS A 632 17.55 -9.26 -15.16
CA LYS A 632 18.18 -7.99 -14.79
C LYS A 632 17.62 -6.79 -15.56
N LYS A 633 17.21 -6.98 -16.82
CA LYS A 633 16.58 -5.93 -17.64
C LYS A 633 15.15 -5.63 -17.14
N VAL A 634 14.40 -6.65 -16.72
CA VAL A 634 13.07 -6.46 -16.09
C VAL A 634 13.20 -5.74 -14.76
N GLU A 635 14.12 -6.17 -13.90
CA GLU A 635 14.41 -5.54 -12.62
C GLU A 635 14.78 -4.06 -12.79
N SER A 636 15.65 -3.74 -13.76
CA SER A 636 16.03 -2.35 -14.04
C SER A 636 14.83 -1.51 -14.50
N ARG A 637 13.96 -2.06 -15.36
CA ARG A 637 12.73 -1.38 -15.78
C ARG A 637 11.78 -1.14 -14.60
N ASN A 638 11.59 -2.14 -13.75
CA ASN A 638 10.74 -2.03 -12.56
C ASN A 638 11.30 -1.01 -11.55
N PHE A 639 12.62 -0.98 -11.39
CA PHE A 639 13.32 0.04 -10.61
C PHE A 639 13.06 1.44 -11.16
N ASP A 640 13.19 1.66 -12.48
CA ASP A 640 12.93 2.96 -13.08
C ASP A 640 11.49 3.44 -12.87
N ILE A 641 10.50 2.54 -12.96
CA ILE A 641 9.08 2.84 -12.68
C ILE A 641 8.90 3.28 -11.22
N ARG A 642 9.45 2.52 -10.26
CA ARG A 642 9.36 2.87 -8.83
C ARG A 642 10.07 4.18 -8.52
N LYS A 643 11.25 4.38 -9.09
CA LYS A 643 12.02 5.61 -8.94
C LYS A 643 11.23 6.82 -9.45
N GLN A 644 10.62 6.71 -10.63
CA GLN A 644 9.79 7.78 -11.18
C GLN A 644 8.60 8.07 -10.25
N LEU A 645 7.90 7.04 -9.77
CA LEU A 645 6.77 7.19 -8.85
C LEU A 645 7.19 7.90 -7.54
N LEU A 646 8.31 7.49 -6.95
CA LEU A 646 8.89 8.12 -5.77
C LEU A 646 9.25 9.58 -6.02
N GLU A 647 9.87 9.90 -7.15
CA GLU A 647 10.30 11.27 -7.46
C GLU A 647 9.13 12.25 -7.57
N TYR A 648 7.97 11.82 -8.07
CA TYR A 648 6.75 12.63 -8.07
C TYR A 648 6.14 12.73 -6.66
N ASP A 649 6.09 11.62 -5.92
CA ASP A 649 5.56 11.63 -4.55
C ASP A 649 6.45 12.42 -3.58
N ASP A 650 7.78 12.49 -3.79
CA ASP A 650 8.68 13.31 -2.96
C ASP A 650 8.26 14.78 -2.94
N VAL A 651 7.85 15.32 -4.10
CA VAL A 651 7.37 16.71 -4.20
C VAL A 651 6.05 16.88 -3.43
N ALA A 652 5.10 15.95 -3.60
CA ALA A 652 3.85 15.98 -2.85
C ALA A 652 4.06 15.73 -1.35
N ASN A 653 5.05 14.94 -0.97
CA ASN A 653 5.37 14.58 0.40
C ASN A 653 5.98 15.76 1.16
N ASP A 654 6.85 16.56 0.54
CA ASP A 654 7.37 17.78 1.15
C ASP A 654 6.22 18.76 1.51
N GLN A 655 5.25 18.91 0.60
CA GLN A 655 4.04 19.71 0.84
C GLN A 655 3.16 19.10 1.94
N ARG A 656 2.92 17.79 1.87
CA ARG A 656 2.12 17.03 2.84
C ARG A 656 2.67 17.14 4.26
N ARG A 657 4.00 17.08 4.42
CA ARG A 657 4.65 17.23 5.74
C ARG A 657 4.32 18.58 6.37
N VAL A 658 4.42 19.66 5.59
CA VAL A 658 4.09 21.02 6.07
C VAL A 658 2.62 21.10 6.49
N ILE A 659 1.70 20.61 5.64
CA ILE A 659 0.26 20.66 5.92
C ILE A 659 -0.10 19.79 7.15
N TYR A 660 0.47 18.59 7.25
CA TYR A 660 0.20 17.69 8.38
C TYR A 660 0.80 18.20 9.69
N GLU A 661 1.98 18.82 9.65
CA GLU A 661 2.60 19.47 10.81
C GLU A 661 1.72 20.63 11.30
N GLN A 662 1.34 21.56 10.41
CA GLN A 662 0.43 22.65 10.75
C GLN A 662 -0.92 22.16 11.28
N ARG A 663 -1.50 21.14 10.63
CA ARG A 663 -2.75 20.52 11.09
C ARG A 663 -2.62 19.95 12.49
N ASN A 664 -1.51 19.27 12.79
CA ASN A 664 -1.25 18.69 14.11
C ASN A 664 -1.03 19.77 15.18
N GLU A 665 -0.34 20.85 14.84
CA GLU A 665 -0.17 22.02 15.72
C GLU A 665 -1.52 22.66 16.06
N ILE A 666 -2.37 22.90 15.05
CA ILE A 666 -3.73 23.45 15.27
C ILE A 666 -4.56 22.49 16.12
N LEU A 667 -4.49 21.19 15.84
CA LEU A 667 -5.23 20.16 16.56
C LEU A 667 -4.80 20.05 18.03
N ALA A 668 -3.52 20.25 18.32
CA ALA A 668 -2.95 20.18 19.67
C ALA A 668 -3.03 21.51 20.46
N ALA A 669 -3.13 22.65 19.77
CA ALA A 669 -3.25 23.95 20.42
C ALA A 669 -4.56 24.08 21.22
N GLU A 670 -4.46 24.57 22.45
CA GLU A 670 -5.61 25.00 23.27
C GLU A 670 -6.15 26.35 22.80
N ASP A 671 -5.26 27.23 22.31
CA ASP A 671 -5.58 28.55 21.77
C ASP A 671 -4.84 28.78 20.44
N VAL A 672 -5.56 29.30 19.45
CA VAL A 672 -5.06 29.62 18.10
C VAL A 672 -5.18 31.11 17.77
N SER A 673 -5.58 31.92 18.75
CA SER A 673 -5.91 33.34 18.60
C SER A 673 -4.80 34.19 18.00
N ASP A 674 -3.56 34.02 18.47
CA ASP A 674 -2.40 34.75 17.97
C ASP A 674 -2.12 34.40 16.51
N ALA A 675 -2.26 33.13 16.13
CA ALA A 675 -2.09 32.69 14.75
C ALA A 675 -3.19 33.26 13.84
N VAL A 676 -4.45 33.24 14.30
CA VAL A 676 -5.58 33.83 13.58
C VAL A 676 -5.40 35.33 13.43
N MET A 677 -4.99 36.05 14.48
CA MET A 677 -4.72 37.48 14.43
C MET A 677 -3.64 37.78 13.38
N GLY A 678 -2.50 37.08 13.41
CA GLY A 678 -1.42 37.25 12.44
C GLY A 678 -1.86 36.98 11.00
N ILE A 679 -2.63 35.90 10.77
CA ILE A 679 -3.19 35.57 9.45
C ILE A 679 -4.09 36.70 8.95
N ARG A 680 -4.98 37.20 9.81
CA ARG A 680 -5.92 38.26 9.46
C ARG A 680 -5.22 39.58 9.16
N GLU A 681 -4.25 39.96 9.98
CA GLU A 681 -3.45 41.17 9.76
C GLU A 681 -2.70 41.09 8.42
N GLU A 682 -2.07 39.95 8.11
CA GLU A 682 -1.37 39.71 6.83
C GLU A 682 -2.31 39.77 5.62
N VAL A 683 -3.45 39.06 5.67
CA VAL A 683 -4.43 39.03 4.57
C VAL A 683 -5.00 40.43 4.32
N PHE A 684 -5.32 41.15 5.40
CA PHE A 684 -5.85 42.50 5.31
C PHE A 684 -4.82 43.49 4.77
N ASP A 685 -3.55 43.33 5.14
CA ASP A 685 -2.45 44.15 4.63
C ASP A 685 -2.21 43.95 3.13
N LEU A 686 -2.28 42.70 2.65
CA LEU A 686 -2.21 42.36 1.24
C LEU A 686 -3.42 42.93 0.48
N ALA A 687 -4.63 42.77 1.02
CA ALA A 687 -5.85 43.32 0.41
C ALA A 687 -5.79 44.85 0.28
N ILE A 688 -5.25 45.58 1.26
CA ILE A 688 -5.02 47.02 1.12
C ILE A 688 -4.00 47.29 0.00
N SER A 689 -2.91 46.51 -0.05
CA SER A 689 -1.82 46.72 -0.99
C SER A 689 -2.20 46.50 -2.46
N ASP A 690 -3.21 45.67 -2.73
CA ASP A 690 -3.72 45.43 -4.08
C ASP A 690 -4.43 46.68 -4.68
N TYR A 691 -5.03 47.51 -3.83
CA TYR A 691 -5.73 48.75 -4.24
C TYR A 691 -4.92 50.02 -3.92
N VAL A 692 -4.03 49.96 -2.93
CA VAL A 692 -3.16 51.05 -2.48
C VAL A 692 -1.73 50.50 -2.40
N PRO A 693 -1.00 50.47 -3.53
CA PRO A 693 0.32 49.86 -3.56
C PRO A 693 1.31 50.57 -2.62
N PRO A 694 2.21 49.84 -1.94
CA PRO A 694 3.17 50.48 -1.03
C PRO A 694 4.06 51.50 -1.73
N GLN A 695 4.29 52.65 -1.09
CA GLN A 695 5.12 53.74 -1.62
C GLN A 695 4.61 54.34 -2.95
N SER A 696 3.31 54.21 -3.22
CA SER A 696 2.66 54.77 -4.40
C SER A 696 2.18 56.21 -4.19
N LEU A 697 1.91 56.89 -5.29
CA LEU A 697 1.30 58.21 -5.28
C LEU A 697 -0.24 58.10 -5.15
N PRO A 698 -0.94 59.07 -4.53
CA PRO A 698 -2.39 59.03 -4.37
C PRO A 698 -3.19 58.83 -5.67
N GLU A 699 -2.66 59.25 -6.83
CA GLU A 699 -3.31 59.04 -8.13
C GLU A 699 -3.33 57.57 -8.58
N GLN A 700 -2.53 56.71 -7.95
CA GLN A 700 -2.48 55.27 -8.22
C GLN A 700 -3.42 54.46 -7.32
N TRP A 701 -4.10 55.11 -6.37
CA TRP A 701 -4.96 54.46 -5.40
C TRP A 701 -6.36 54.25 -5.95
N ASP A 702 -6.89 53.03 -5.82
CA ASP A 702 -8.29 52.73 -6.08
C ASP A 702 -9.07 52.64 -4.76
N LEU A 703 -9.37 53.80 -4.17
CA LEU A 703 -10.07 53.89 -2.89
C LEU A 703 -11.53 53.44 -2.98
N ALA A 704 -12.18 53.60 -4.14
CA ALA A 704 -13.55 53.13 -4.34
C ALA A 704 -13.59 51.60 -4.41
N GLY A 705 -12.68 50.98 -5.18
CA GLY A 705 -12.50 49.54 -5.23
C GLY A 705 -12.13 48.94 -3.88
N LEU A 706 -11.24 49.61 -3.13
CA LEU A 706 -10.89 49.20 -1.76
C LEU A 706 -12.12 49.22 -0.84
N GLN A 707 -12.93 50.29 -0.90
CA GLN A 707 -14.14 50.40 -0.07
C GLN A 707 -15.13 49.26 -0.33
N ASP A 708 -15.37 48.94 -1.60
CA ASP A 708 -16.28 47.87 -2.00
C ASP A 708 -15.71 46.50 -1.61
N HIS A 709 -14.41 46.29 -1.79
CA HIS A 709 -13.71 45.07 -1.40
C HIS A 709 -13.75 44.82 0.11
N LEU A 710 -13.48 45.85 0.93
CA LEU A 710 -13.57 45.78 2.40
C LEU A 710 -14.97 45.39 2.88
N LYS A 711 -16.01 45.89 2.20
CA LYS A 711 -17.39 45.53 2.51
C LYS A 711 -17.72 44.09 2.09
N ALA A 712 -17.26 43.67 0.91
CA ALA A 712 -17.58 42.37 0.34
C ALA A 712 -16.82 41.20 0.99
N GLU A 713 -15.53 41.35 1.28
CA GLU A 713 -14.66 40.26 1.77
C GLU A 713 -14.47 40.27 3.29
N PHE A 714 -14.54 41.46 3.92
CA PHE A 714 -14.30 41.62 5.36
C PHE A 714 -15.51 42.10 6.15
N HIS A 715 -16.65 42.34 5.48
CA HIS A 715 -17.85 42.91 6.09
C HIS A 715 -17.55 44.20 6.91
N LEU A 716 -16.57 44.99 6.45
CA LEU A 716 -16.09 46.19 7.13
C LEU A 716 -16.59 47.43 6.39
N GLU A 717 -17.49 48.18 7.02
CA GLU A 717 -17.97 49.45 6.48
C GLU A 717 -17.00 50.59 6.86
N ALA A 718 -15.97 50.78 6.04
CA ALA A 718 -14.99 51.85 6.18
C ALA A 718 -15.19 52.91 5.07
N PRO A 719 -15.60 54.15 5.38
CA PRO A 719 -15.79 55.20 4.37
C PRO A 719 -14.45 55.83 3.95
N VAL A 720 -13.58 55.03 3.33
CA VAL A 720 -12.22 55.41 2.93
C VAL A 720 -12.20 56.54 1.91
N VAL A 721 -13.18 56.60 1.00
CA VAL A 721 -13.31 57.69 0.02
C VAL A 721 -13.59 59.00 0.74
N GLN A 722 -14.50 58.99 1.72
CA GLN A 722 -14.83 60.16 2.52
C GLN A 722 -13.62 60.65 3.33
N TRP A 723 -12.84 59.73 3.90
CA TRP A 723 -11.63 60.13 4.65
C TRP A 723 -10.58 60.82 3.79
N ALA A 724 -10.42 60.38 2.54
CA ALA A 724 -9.50 61.00 1.60
C ALA A 724 -9.99 62.39 1.14
N GLU A 725 -11.30 62.62 1.07
CA GLU A 725 -11.88 63.92 0.74
C GLU A 725 -11.82 64.92 1.91
N GLU A 726 -11.91 64.44 3.16
CA GLU A 726 -11.96 65.28 4.36
C GLU A 726 -10.57 65.65 4.93
N ASP A 727 -9.53 64.85 4.67
CA ASP A 727 -8.18 65.05 5.22
C ASP A 727 -7.15 65.37 4.12
N GLU A 728 -6.72 66.63 4.04
CA GLU A 728 -5.66 67.06 3.10
C GLU A 728 -4.27 66.45 3.39
N ARG A 729 -4.07 65.79 4.54
CA ARG A 729 -2.82 65.11 4.92
C ARG A 729 -2.94 63.59 4.86
N PHE A 730 -3.94 63.05 4.17
CA PHE A 730 -4.14 61.62 4.05
C PHE A 730 -2.94 60.92 3.37
N HIS A 731 -2.26 60.05 4.12
CA HIS A 731 -1.12 59.27 3.63
C HIS A 731 -1.28 57.78 3.94
N GLU A 732 -0.60 56.96 3.14
CA GLU A 732 -0.74 55.51 3.13
C GLU A 732 -0.63 54.88 4.53
N GLU A 733 0.38 55.28 5.32
CA GLU A 733 0.63 54.71 6.65
C GLU A 733 -0.55 54.95 7.61
N GLN A 734 -1.16 56.14 7.59
CA GLN A 734 -2.31 56.45 8.41
C GLN A 734 -3.57 55.72 7.98
N LEU A 735 -3.79 55.58 6.67
CA LEU A 735 -4.90 54.79 6.13
C LEU A 735 -4.79 53.34 6.60
N ARG A 736 -3.61 52.74 6.44
CA ARG A 736 -3.32 51.35 6.80
C ARG A 736 -3.48 51.11 8.31
N GLU A 737 -2.92 51.98 9.15
CA GLU A 737 -3.06 51.88 10.61
C GLU A 737 -4.52 52.00 11.05
N ARG A 738 -5.27 52.96 10.47
CA ARG A 738 -6.68 53.17 10.80
C ARG A 738 -7.55 51.98 10.40
N LEU A 739 -7.36 51.44 9.20
CA LEU A 739 -8.11 50.28 8.74
C LEU A 739 -7.77 49.02 9.57
N GLN A 740 -6.49 48.80 9.89
CA GLN A 740 -6.06 47.70 10.76
C GLN A 740 -6.65 47.82 12.16
N ALA A 741 -6.69 49.02 12.74
CA ALA A 741 -7.34 49.26 14.03
C ALA A 741 -8.84 48.92 13.97
N MET A 742 -9.56 49.39 12.95
CA MET A 742 -10.98 49.06 12.77
C MET A 742 -11.21 47.55 12.57
N HIS A 743 -10.32 46.87 11.84
CA HIS A 743 -10.42 45.43 11.63
C HIS A 743 -10.22 44.64 12.93
N ARG A 744 -9.29 45.08 13.79
CA ARG A 744 -9.05 44.49 15.11
C ARG A 744 -10.22 44.74 16.06
N GLU A 745 -10.68 45.97 16.18
CA GLU A 745 -11.81 46.36 17.05
C GLU A 745 -13.09 45.63 16.67
N THR A 746 -13.41 45.55 15.37
CA THR A 746 -14.60 44.84 14.88
C THR A 746 -14.61 43.38 15.30
N TYR A 747 -13.46 42.70 15.23
CA TYR A 747 -13.37 41.30 15.63
C TYR A 747 -13.37 41.13 17.14
N GLN A 748 -12.71 42.01 17.88
CA GLN A 748 -12.73 41.99 19.33
C GLN A 748 -14.16 42.14 19.87
N ALA A 749 -14.98 43.00 19.25
CA ALA A 749 -16.40 43.13 19.57
C ALA A 749 -17.16 41.81 19.35
N LYS A 750 -16.86 41.06 18.28
CA LYS A 750 -17.44 39.72 18.05
C LYS A 750 -17.03 38.70 19.10
N VAL A 751 -15.76 38.72 19.53
CA VAL A 751 -15.25 37.85 20.59
C VAL A 751 -15.98 38.12 21.90
N GLU A 752 -16.23 39.40 22.22
CA GLU A 752 -16.98 39.81 23.41
C GLU A 752 -18.46 39.42 23.35
N GLU A 753 -19.09 39.52 22.17
CA GLU A 753 -20.49 39.13 21.96
C GLU A 753 -20.70 37.60 22.03
N ALA A 754 -19.83 36.82 21.41
CA ALA A 754 -19.90 35.35 21.40
C ALA A 754 -19.42 34.70 22.70
N GLY A 755 -18.49 35.36 23.40
CA GLY A 755 -17.69 34.77 24.45
C GLY A 755 -16.38 34.16 23.91
N ALA A 756 -15.29 34.39 24.62
CA ALA A 756 -13.94 34.02 24.17
C ALA A 756 -13.76 32.52 23.94
N GLU A 757 -14.26 31.67 24.85
CA GLU A 757 -14.10 30.21 24.74
C GLU A 757 -14.78 29.63 23.49
N LEU A 758 -16.01 30.07 23.21
CA LEU A 758 -16.74 29.64 22.01
C LEU A 758 -16.04 30.13 20.74
N MET A 759 -15.54 31.37 20.73
CA MET A 759 -14.81 31.92 19.58
C MET A 759 -13.50 31.17 19.33
N ARG A 760 -12.74 30.78 20.36
CA ARG A 760 -11.50 29.99 20.20
C ARG A 760 -11.77 28.61 19.59
N ARG A 761 -12.83 27.94 20.04
CA ARG A 761 -13.25 26.65 19.45
C ARG A 761 -13.66 26.82 17.98
N PHE A 762 -14.42 27.89 17.68
CA PHE A 762 -14.84 28.21 16.33
C PHE A 762 -13.66 28.54 15.39
N GLU A 763 -12.72 29.37 15.84
CA GLU A 763 -11.48 29.68 15.11
C GLU A 763 -10.72 28.41 14.74
N LYS A 764 -10.46 27.54 15.72
CA LYS A 764 -9.77 26.26 15.53
C LYS A 764 -10.49 25.37 14.51
N GLN A 765 -11.82 25.27 14.61
CA GLN A 765 -12.62 24.49 13.69
C GLN A 765 -12.58 25.04 12.26
N VAL A 766 -12.70 26.36 12.09
CA VAL A 766 -12.63 27.02 10.78
C VAL A 766 -11.26 26.79 10.14
N MET A 767 -10.17 26.95 10.90
CA MET A 767 -8.81 26.69 10.40
C MET A 767 -8.66 25.24 9.90
N LEU A 768 -9.07 24.25 10.71
CA LEU A 768 -8.99 22.84 10.32
C LEU A 768 -9.85 22.53 9.10
N GLN A 769 -11.08 23.04 9.05
CA GLN A 769 -11.99 22.79 7.94
C GLN A 769 -11.46 23.39 6.64
N VAL A 770 -11.04 24.65 6.65
CA VAL A 770 -10.50 25.32 5.45
C VAL A 770 -9.24 24.62 4.98
N LEU A 771 -8.33 24.28 5.90
CA LEU A 771 -7.11 23.54 5.58
C LEU A 771 -7.43 22.18 4.94
N ASP A 772 -8.32 21.39 5.55
CA ASP A 772 -8.68 20.06 5.04
C ASP A 772 -9.37 20.15 3.66
N THR A 773 -10.32 21.07 3.47
CA THR A 773 -11.01 21.25 2.17
C THR A 773 -10.04 21.68 1.08
N ARG A 774 -9.23 22.72 1.33
CA ARG A 774 -8.28 23.24 0.33
C ARG A 774 -7.16 22.24 0.04
N TRP A 775 -6.73 21.47 1.03
CA TRP A 775 -5.77 20.39 0.81
C TRP A 775 -6.34 19.27 -0.07
N LYS A 776 -7.60 18.86 0.12
CA LYS A 776 -8.27 17.87 -0.75
C LYS A 776 -8.33 18.36 -2.21
N GLU A 777 -8.72 19.61 -2.43
CA GLU A 777 -8.73 20.26 -3.75
C GLU A 777 -7.32 20.26 -4.38
N HIS A 778 -6.30 20.65 -3.61
CA HIS A 778 -4.92 20.65 -4.06
C HIS A 778 -4.41 19.26 -4.44
N LEU A 779 -4.75 18.20 -3.69
CA LEU A 779 -4.40 16.82 -4.04
C LEU A 779 -4.99 16.41 -5.40
N GLN A 780 -6.21 16.86 -5.72
CA GLN A 780 -6.83 16.62 -7.03
C GLN A 780 -6.08 17.37 -8.13
N SER A 781 -5.78 18.66 -7.93
CA SER A 781 -4.98 19.45 -8.88
C SER A 781 -3.60 18.84 -9.13
N MET A 782 -2.96 18.33 -8.07
CA MET A 782 -1.65 17.66 -8.16
C MET A 782 -1.71 16.36 -8.97
N ASP A 783 -2.81 15.60 -8.87
CA ASP A 783 -2.99 14.40 -9.68
C ASP A 783 -3.23 14.74 -11.16
N HIS A 784 -4.05 15.77 -11.43
CA HIS A 784 -4.25 16.27 -12.80
C HIS A 784 -2.93 16.75 -13.41
N LEU A 785 -2.15 17.54 -12.65
CA LEU A 785 -0.84 18.02 -13.07
C LEU A 785 0.10 16.86 -13.39
N ARG A 786 0.17 15.83 -12.52
CA ARG A 786 1.03 14.67 -12.72
C ARG A 786 0.71 13.92 -14.02
N ARG A 787 -0.57 13.83 -14.39
CA ARG A 787 -0.99 13.16 -15.63
C ARG A 787 -0.65 13.97 -16.87
N GLY A 788 -0.86 15.29 -16.83
CA GLY A 788 -0.64 16.18 -17.97
C GLY A 788 0.83 16.56 -18.22
N ILE A 789 1.70 16.51 -17.21
CA ILE A 789 3.06 17.08 -17.30
C ILE A 789 3.95 16.40 -18.36
N HIS A 790 3.66 15.15 -18.72
CA HIS A 790 4.40 14.42 -19.74
C HIS A 790 4.31 15.06 -21.12
N LEU A 791 3.26 15.83 -21.40
CA LEU A 791 3.09 16.59 -22.65
C LEU A 791 4.16 17.68 -22.81
N ARG A 792 4.72 18.20 -21.70
CA ARG A 792 5.85 19.17 -21.75
C ARG A 792 7.12 18.55 -22.34
N GLY A 793 7.23 17.22 -22.31
CA GLY A 793 8.34 16.48 -22.92
C GLY A 793 8.45 16.69 -24.43
N TYR A 794 7.33 16.94 -25.13
CA TYR A 794 7.32 17.25 -26.56
C TYR A 794 8.04 18.57 -26.88
N ALA A 795 8.02 19.53 -25.93
CA ALA A 795 8.73 20.80 -26.04
C ALA A 795 10.20 20.73 -25.57
N GLN A 796 10.79 19.54 -25.46
CA GLN A 796 12.15 19.29 -24.96
C GLN A 796 12.42 19.83 -23.54
N LYS A 797 11.36 20.08 -22.76
CA LYS A 797 11.48 20.42 -21.34
C LYS A 797 11.47 19.16 -20.50
N ASN A 798 12.19 19.17 -19.38
CA ASN A 798 12.19 18.04 -18.44
C ASN A 798 10.88 18.04 -17.63
N PRO A 799 9.98 17.05 -17.81
CA PRO A 799 8.68 17.03 -17.14
C PRO A 799 8.78 17.10 -15.61
N LYS A 800 9.82 16.52 -15.02
CA LYS A 800 10.03 16.53 -13.57
C LYS A 800 10.29 17.93 -13.02
N GLN A 801 11.11 18.72 -13.72
CA GLN A 801 11.43 20.08 -13.28
C GLN A 801 10.22 20.99 -13.43
N GLU A 802 9.46 20.85 -14.52
CA GLU A 802 8.21 21.59 -14.72
C GLU A 802 7.17 21.17 -13.67
N TYR A 803 7.03 19.87 -13.37
CA TYR A 803 6.16 19.38 -12.28
C TYR A 803 6.51 20.06 -10.95
N LYS A 804 7.79 20.08 -10.59
CA LYS A 804 8.25 20.70 -9.33
C LYS A 804 7.97 22.20 -9.29
N ARG A 805 8.11 22.91 -10.41
CA ARG A 805 7.81 24.35 -10.49
C ARG A 805 6.32 24.62 -10.35
N GLU A 806 5.51 24.01 -11.22
CA GLU A 806 4.05 24.22 -11.26
C GLU A 806 3.39 23.74 -9.94
N SER A 807 3.84 22.62 -9.36
CA SER A 807 3.34 22.15 -8.05
C SER A 807 3.69 23.09 -6.89
N PHE A 808 4.85 23.77 -6.93
CA PHE A 808 5.22 24.74 -5.92
C PHE A 808 4.37 26.02 -6.03
N GLU A 809 4.12 26.50 -7.25
CA GLU A 809 3.21 27.62 -7.51
C GLU A 809 1.78 27.31 -7.00
N LEU A 810 1.25 26.12 -7.31
CA LEU A 810 -0.03 25.65 -6.78
C LEU A 810 -0.05 25.61 -5.25
N PHE A 811 1.04 25.17 -4.62
CA PHE A 811 1.15 25.10 -3.17
C PHE A 811 1.23 26.48 -2.52
N GLN A 812 1.91 27.45 -3.12
CA GLN A 812 1.90 28.83 -2.64
C GLN A 812 0.50 29.45 -2.70
N SER A 813 -0.20 29.24 -3.82
CA SER A 813 -1.59 29.67 -3.98
C SER A 813 -2.51 29.00 -2.97
N LEU A 814 -2.32 27.70 -2.70
CA LEU A 814 -3.05 26.97 -1.65
C LEU A 814 -2.89 27.67 -0.29
N LEU A 815 -1.67 27.97 0.14
CA LEU A 815 -1.41 28.61 1.44
C LEU A 815 -2.03 30.00 1.52
N ALA A 816 -1.95 30.80 0.45
CA ALA A 816 -2.60 32.11 0.39
C ALA A 816 -4.14 31.99 0.48
N ASN A 817 -4.72 31.04 -0.25
CA ASN A 817 -6.16 30.78 -0.25
C ASN A 817 -6.67 30.33 1.11
N ILE A 818 -5.93 29.46 1.82
CA ILE A 818 -6.27 29.06 3.19
C ILE A 818 -6.37 30.29 4.10
N LYS A 819 -5.36 31.16 4.09
CA LYS A 819 -5.35 32.38 4.91
C LYS A 819 -6.52 33.31 4.58
N SER A 820 -6.77 33.52 3.29
CA SER A 820 -7.87 34.37 2.80
C SER A 820 -9.24 33.82 3.23
N ASP A 821 -9.50 32.53 3.02
CA ASP A 821 -10.76 31.90 3.38
C ASP A 821 -11.03 31.90 4.89
N VAL A 822 -10.01 31.62 5.71
CA VAL A 822 -10.12 31.72 7.17
C VAL A 822 -10.55 33.13 7.56
N THR A 823 -9.87 34.15 7.02
CA THR A 823 -10.16 35.56 7.32
C THR A 823 -11.56 35.95 6.87
N ARG A 824 -11.96 35.54 5.66
CA ARG A 824 -13.28 35.81 5.08
C ARG A 824 -14.41 35.20 5.91
N ILE A 825 -14.29 33.92 6.27
CA ILE A 825 -15.32 33.22 7.08
C ILE A 825 -15.46 33.87 8.45
N LEU A 826 -14.35 34.17 9.13
CA LEU A 826 -14.35 34.82 10.45
C LEU A 826 -14.89 36.27 10.38
N SER A 827 -14.70 36.95 9.26
CA SER A 827 -15.21 38.30 9.03
C SER A 827 -16.72 38.32 8.74
N HIS A 828 -17.25 37.28 8.10
CA HIS A 828 -18.67 37.19 7.74
C HIS A 828 -19.56 36.51 8.79
N VAL A 829 -18.99 35.71 9.69
CA VAL A 829 -19.80 35.05 10.71
C VAL A 829 -20.55 36.09 11.55
N GLN A 830 -21.87 35.94 11.58
CA GLN A 830 -22.75 36.68 12.49
C GLN A 830 -23.02 35.76 13.68
N VAL A 831 -22.62 36.21 14.88
CA VAL A 831 -22.85 35.45 16.11
C VAL A 831 -24.35 35.51 16.40
N ARG A 832 -25.07 34.45 16.07
CA ARG A 832 -26.42 34.20 16.59
C ARG A 832 -26.33 33.10 17.65
N ARG A 833 -27.34 33.08 18.52
CA ARG A 833 -27.40 32.44 19.87
C ARG A 833 -26.57 31.15 20.00
N PRO A 834 -25.92 30.90 21.16
CA PRO A 834 -25.08 29.72 21.41
C PRO A 834 -25.67 28.36 20.98
N GLU A 835 -26.98 28.20 21.11
CA GLU A 835 -27.73 26.97 20.76
C GLU A 835 -27.66 26.63 19.25
N GLU A 836 -27.55 27.61 18.35
CA GLU A 836 -27.46 27.37 16.90
C GLU A 836 -26.05 26.91 16.48
N VAL A 837 -25.01 27.33 17.21
CA VAL A 837 -23.62 26.91 16.97
C VAL A 837 -23.44 25.45 17.34
N GLU A 838 -23.96 25.01 18.49
CA GLU A 838 -23.93 23.60 18.92
C GLU A 838 -24.72 22.67 17.97
N GLU A 839 -25.87 23.13 17.45
CA GLU A 839 -26.66 22.37 16.48
C GLU A 839 -25.92 22.22 15.14
N LEU A 840 -25.28 23.29 14.66
CA LEU A 840 -24.46 23.26 13.45
C LEU A 840 -23.25 22.33 13.62
N GLU A 841 -22.63 22.32 14.81
CA GLU A 841 -21.54 21.41 15.16
C GLU A 841 -22.00 19.94 15.12
N ARG A 842 -23.16 19.62 15.70
CA ARG A 842 -23.71 18.26 15.69
C ARG A 842 -24.01 17.77 14.28
N GLN A 843 -24.75 18.56 13.49
CA GLN A 843 -25.11 18.19 12.12
C GLN A 843 -23.87 18.01 11.22
N ARG A 844 -22.82 18.82 11.44
CA ARG A 844 -21.55 18.69 10.71
C ARG A 844 -20.77 17.44 11.11
N ARG A 845 -20.71 17.12 12.42
CA ARG A 845 -20.08 15.89 12.90
C ARG A 845 -20.75 14.66 12.29
N GLU A 846 -22.09 14.64 12.25
CA GLU A 846 -22.87 13.57 11.64
C GLU A 846 -22.70 13.45 10.11
N ALA A 847 -22.52 14.57 9.39
CA ALA A 847 -22.27 14.56 7.95
C ALA A 847 -20.88 13.97 7.61
N LEU A 848 -19.87 14.39 8.35
CA LEU A 848 -18.48 13.94 8.17
C LEU A 848 -18.24 12.51 8.70
N GLU A 849 -18.94 12.09 9.75
CA GLU A 849 -18.95 10.68 10.18
C GLU A 849 -19.55 9.77 9.11
N ARG A 850 -20.62 10.22 8.42
CA ARG A 850 -21.17 9.50 7.26
C ARG A 850 -20.16 9.42 6.11
N GLU A 851 -19.41 10.49 5.84
CA GLU A 851 -18.34 10.51 4.83
C GLU A 851 -17.23 9.49 5.19
N LYS A 852 -16.77 9.47 6.44
CA LYS A 852 -15.77 8.48 6.93
C LYS A 852 -16.29 7.04 6.90
N ALA A 853 -17.54 6.81 7.29
CA ALA A 853 -18.15 5.49 7.24
C ALA A 853 -18.28 4.98 5.79
N SER A 854 -18.59 5.87 4.85
CA SER A 854 -18.63 5.55 3.42
C SER A 854 -17.24 5.23 2.82
N ALA A 855 -16.18 5.83 3.37
CA ALA A 855 -14.80 5.50 2.99
C ALA A 855 -14.33 4.17 3.62
N ALA A 856 -14.67 3.91 4.88
CA ALA A 856 -14.28 2.69 5.58
C ALA A 856 -14.91 1.42 4.97
N SER A 857 -16.20 1.49 4.61
CA SER A 857 -16.94 0.35 4.04
C SER A 857 -16.43 -0.12 2.67
N ARG A 858 -15.63 0.68 1.96
CA ARG A 858 -15.03 0.30 0.67
C ARG A 858 -13.64 -0.34 0.79
N HIS A 859 -13.01 -0.30 1.98
CA HIS A 859 -11.67 -0.85 2.20
C HIS A 859 -11.70 -2.24 2.86
N ASP A 860 -12.76 -2.62 3.56
CA ASP A 860 -12.91 -3.95 4.18
C ASP A 860 -13.42 -5.05 3.22
N GLU A 861 -13.60 -4.75 1.92
CA GLU A 861 -13.87 -5.78 0.91
C GLU A 861 -12.57 -6.28 0.27
N PRO A 862 -12.08 -7.50 0.60
CA PRO A 862 -11.29 -8.24 -0.38
C PRO A 862 -12.16 -8.45 -1.63
N ALA A 863 -11.53 -8.58 -2.80
CA ALA A 863 -12.17 -8.80 -4.11
C ALA A 863 -12.95 -10.14 -4.25
N ALA A 864 -13.58 -10.62 -3.17
CA ALA A 864 -14.33 -11.85 -3.09
C ALA A 864 -15.47 -11.76 -2.06
N ALA A 865 -16.31 -10.72 -2.11
CA ALA A 865 -17.56 -10.69 -1.33
C ALA A 865 -18.65 -9.75 -1.87
N VAL A 866 -18.82 -9.58 -3.19
CA VAL A 866 -20.08 -8.98 -3.69
C VAL A 866 -21.14 -10.09 -3.75
N GLY A 867 -21.83 -10.27 -2.64
CA GLY A 867 -22.93 -11.20 -2.48
C GLY A 867 -23.88 -10.72 -1.39
N ASP A 868 -24.84 -9.91 -1.83
CA ASP A 868 -26.13 -9.62 -1.19
C ASP A 868 -26.20 -8.49 -0.14
N THR A 869 -26.50 -7.28 -0.63
CA THR A 869 -27.42 -6.37 0.07
C THR A 869 -28.45 -5.80 -0.91
N GLY A 870 -29.59 -6.48 -1.02
CA GLY A 870 -30.91 -5.85 -0.98
C GLY A 870 -31.58 -5.44 -2.30
N ASN A 871 -32.35 -6.35 -2.90
CA ASN A 871 -33.73 -6.04 -3.30
C ASN A 871 -34.59 -7.31 -3.33
N GLU A 872 -35.74 -7.28 -2.65
CA GLU A 872 -36.63 -8.41 -2.43
C GLU A 872 -37.29 -8.90 -3.74
N ALA A 873 -36.90 -10.10 -4.21
CA ALA A 873 -37.72 -10.90 -5.10
C ALA A 873 -37.58 -12.39 -4.74
N ALA A 874 -38.71 -13.04 -4.48
CA ALA A 874 -38.77 -14.42 -3.98
C ALA A 874 -38.19 -15.44 -4.98
N VAL A 875 -37.03 -16.02 -4.67
CA VAL A 875 -36.44 -17.17 -5.38
C VAL A 875 -36.77 -18.48 -4.63
N PRO A 876 -37.08 -19.60 -5.32
CA PRO A 876 -37.45 -20.85 -4.66
C PRO A 876 -36.28 -21.51 -3.90
N PRO A 877 -36.52 -22.24 -2.80
CA PRO A 877 -35.44 -22.79 -1.97
C PRO A 877 -34.62 -23.88 -2.68
N GLY A 878 -33.29 -23.71 -2.76
CA GLY A 878 -32.35 -24.77 -3.17
C GLY A 878 -31.31 -24.43 -4.25
N ALA A 879 -31.19 -23.17 -4.68
CA ALA A 879 -30.26 -22.76 -5.74
C ALA A 879 -28.90 -22.23 -5.23
N ASP A 880 -28.71 -22.19 -3.91
CA ASP A 880 -27.66 -21.44 -3.21
C ASP A 880 -26.62 -22.34 -2.52
N GLY A 881 -26.60 -23.64 -2.81
CA GLY A 881 -25.48 -24.55 -2.51
C GLY A 881 -25.20 -24.81 -1.02
N ARG A 882 -26.00 -24.28 -0.09
CA ARG A 882 -25.87 -24.53 1.35
C ARG A 882 -26.57 -25.85 1.74
N PRO A 883 -25.97 -26.69 2.62
CA PRO A 883 -26.63 -27.89 3.11
C PRO A 883 -27.81 -27.53 4.04
N VAL A 884 -29.03 -27.79 3.57
CA VAL A 884 -30.27 -27.53 4.35
C VAL A 884 -30.43 -28.59 5.44
N ARG A 885 -30.40 -28.17 6.71
CA ARG A 885 -30.81 -29.01 7.85
C ARG A 885 -32.34 -29.10 7.84
N ARG A 886 -32.87 -30.31 7.68
CA ARG A 886 -34.31 -30.55 7.43
C ARG A 886 -35.09 -30.59 8.74
N GLU A 887 -36.04 -29.67 8.94
CA GLU A 887 -36.86 -29.59 10.17
C GLU A 887 -38.10 -30.51 10.17
N GLY A 888 -38.20 -31.51 9.27
CA GLY A 888 -39.37 -32.42 9.26
C GLY A 888 -39.18 -33.72 8.45
N PRO A 889 -40.09 -34.71 8.66
CA PRO A 889 -39.98 -36.04 8.06
C PRO A 889 -40.08 -36.01 6.53
N LYS A 890 -39.30 -36.87 5.86
CA LYS A 890 -39.19 -36.95 4.41
C LYS A 890 -40.49 -37.51 3.79
N VAL A 891 -41.29 -36.63 3.18
CA VAL A 891 -42.51 -37.01 2.46
C VAL A 891 -42.15 -37.87 1.24
N GLY A 892 -42.65 -39.10 1.20
CA GLY A 892 -42.44 -40.05 0.11
C GLY A 892 -43.30 -39.73 -1.10
N ARG A 893 -42.87 -40.18 -2.30
CA ARG A 893 -43.58 -39.90 -3.57
C ARG A 893 -45.05 -40.31 -3.60
N ASN A 894 -45.45 -41.28 -2.78
CA ASN A 894 -46.83 -41.78 -2.72
C ASN A 894 -47.65 -41.21 -1.55
N ASP A 895 -47.06 -40.38 -0.70
CA ASP A 895 -47.72 -39.79 0.46
C ASP A 895 -48.65 -38.64 0.05
N PRO A 896 -49.64 -38.29 0.88
CA PRO A 896 -50.49 -37.11 0.65
C PRO A 896 -49.63 -35.86 0.51
N CYS A 897 -49.94 -35.05 -0.52
CA CYS A 897 -49.15 -33.87 -0.82
C CYS A 897 -49.32 -32.82 0.29
N PRO A 898 -48.23 -32.24 0.84
CA PRO A 898 -48.28 -31.29 1.96
C PRO A 898 -49.06 -30.00 1.69
N CYS A 899 -49.32 -29.69 0.42
CA CYS A 899 -50.12 -28.52 0.01
C CYS A 899 -51.63 -28.68 0.26
N GLY A 900 -52.08 -29.78 0.88
CA GLY A 900 -53.49 -30.00 1.23
C GLY A 900 -54.39 -30.41 0.07
N SER A 901 -53.82 -30.71 -1.11
CA SER A 901 -54.59 -31.01 -2.34
C SER A 901 -55.28 -32.37 -2.36
N GLY A 902 -55.08 -33.22 -1.33
CA GLY A 902 -55.62 -34.59 -1.26
C GLY A 902 -55.01 -35.59 -2.26
N LYS A 903 -54.10 -35.14 -3.14
CA LYS A 903 -53.43 -35.98 -4.16
C LYS A 903 -52.07 -36.49 -3.64
N LYS A 904 -51.56 -37.59 -4.21
CA LYS A 904 -50.21 -38.10 -3.90
C LYS A 904 -49.13 -37.11 -4.38
N TYR A 905 -48.06 -36.93 -3.60
CA TYR A 905 -47.01 -35.94 -3.87
C TYR A 905 -46.48 -35.98 -5.31
N LYS A 906 -46.21 -37.17 -5.87
CA LYS A 906 -45.74 -37.35 -7.26
C LYS A 906 -46.71 -36.88 -8.35
N GLN A 907 -47.98 -36.66 -8.03
CA GLN A 907 -49.00 -36.17 -8.96
C GLN A 907 -49.44 -34.74 -8.67
N CYS A 908 -48.79 -34.08 -7.72
CA CYS A 908 -49.02 -32.68 -7.36
C CYS A 908 -47.67 -31.94 -7.33
N CYS A 909 -47.21 -31.46 -6.17
CA CYS A 909 -45.98 -30.66 -6.06
C CYS A 909 -44.69 -31.42 -6.44
N GLY A 910 -44.70 -32.75 -6.49
CA GLY A 910 -43.58 -33.59 -6.93
C GLY A 910 -43.71 -34.13 -8.35
N LYS A 911 -44.61 -33.56 -9.17
CA LYS A 911 -44.79 -33.95 -10.57
C LYS A 911 -43.69 -33.30 -11.41
N LEU A 912 -42.75 -34.11 -11.89
CA LEU A 912 -41.70 -33.66 -12.82
C LEU A 912 -42.33 -33.48 -14.21
N SER A 913 -42.26 -32.28 -14.75
CA SER A 913 -42.60 -31.94 -16.14
C SER A 913 -41.43 -32.17 -17.06
#